data_AF-A0A7V6G8W9-F1
#
_entry.id   AF-A0A7V6G8W9-F1
#
_cell.length_a   1.000
_cell.length_b   1.000
_cell.length_c   1.000
_cell.angle_alpha   90.00
_cell.angle_beta   90.00
_cell.angle_gamma   90.00
#
_symmetry.space_group_name_H-M   'P 1'
#
loop_
_entity.id
_entity.type
_entity.pdbx_description
1 polymer ?
#
loop_
_entity_poly.entity_id
_entity_poly.type
_entity_poly.pdbx_seq_one_letter_code
_entity_poly.pdbx_strand_id
1 'polypeptide(L)'
;MKKFFIITLCLLGAFNISVASRFYLNPGHGGHDSGDRPTPLPLGVVIFYESDGNLDRGLSLRSILQGMGHTVGMSRTTNYSSDDLALSTIAANSNSYGGYFNSIHTNGANASANYTCTFYKGTQSSPSYEAVSPSKNMATQCANWHDNNRLTDVTYSTPRAFNDYAFNGWNYGVLRTNNRPGYLVESWFHDYRPEALRLKSTVYNKYLAWQMARAYKASPGIDGTLKGCIIGDIRDVTKGCGYTNYTTRNRDSKLALNGVKVVLKNSGGTQVATMTTDNCANGVYGFFDVTAGTYTVEISKSGYKTQTATVTVVNSQSTLKKFDMVEGSNTGITASTYSVNMGTVTVGSSSTKTVTVTGTGLTSNITVTSSHNMYTVTPTSLPTSGGTLTIKYTPTSAGTHNSSIVCTSGSHSITITATGTAVNPPLTFTQVWNYSEKSTDGTPAWASDKTKIRNMDFGGGKLYVVNPSDGIIQVINAQTGEKLKDLNMTGVDGGVLKVMDCLCSGDKILACNLATPANGPLKVYIWDNDNAQPRVFLSTTSFGGMDRIGDNFTLEGSADNGKLYFAGGGVSTENKVLMYTITNGVCATTPTVKDLKKDDGTGIVLGLSPRVRASGTGKYWGIGQNYYPTLFSEDGIATTTLKPEALNSDNAGNEFKAFSFKGTQYAFATAYDPNATPAERLRNGRAILVDATDGWADAAKIGEYPSGGMGTTRNTSFSTSVAVAVNGTAGVEMWVLIHNQGIAYFKHGVVPTYNVNPTPTIDVASSLSFEAVINNSQVRPLSVSASNLTADISLALSGTNANL
;
A
#
# COMPACT_ATOMS: atom_id res chain seq x y z
N MET A 1 -66.40 -84.11 -2.76
CA MET A 1 -65.13 -84.79 -2.40
C MET A 1 -63.97 -83.86 -2.75
N LYS A 2 -63.13 -83.57 -1.74
CA LYS A 2 -61.90 -82.74 -1.70
C LYS A 2 -61.69 -81.64 -2.77
N LYS A 3 -61.94 -80.39 -2.35
CA LYS A 3 -61.54 -79.15 -3.04
C LYS A 3 -60.04 -78.90 -2.86
N PHE A 4 -59.29 -78.72 -3.94
CA PHE A 4 -57.94 -78.16 -3.94
C PHE A 4 -58.01 -76.73 -4.48
N PHE A 5 -57.66 -75.75 -3.65
CA PHE A 5 -57.42 -74.36 -4.04
C PHE A 5 -55.94 -74.23 -4.46
N ILE A 6 -55.71 -73.81 -5.69
CA ILE A 6 -54.41 -73.33 -6.17
C ILE A 6 -54.35 -71.84 -5.81
N ILE A 7 -53.42 -71.46 -4.92
CA ILE A 7 -53.09 -70.05 -4.63
C ILE A 7 -51.82 -69.71 -5.42
N THR A 8 -51.96 -68.70 -6.27
CA THR A 8 -50.94 -68.06 -7.09
C THR A 8 -49.83 -67.44 -6.23
N LEU A 9 -48.59 -67.74 -6.57
CA LEU A 9 -47.37 -67.20 -5.98
C LEU A 9 -47.18 -65.73 -6.40
N CYS A 10 -47.32 -64.78 -5.47
CA CYS A 10 -46.93 -63.37 -5.68
C CYS A 10 -45.42 -63.22 -5.49
N LEU A 11 -44.72 -62.79 -6.55
CA LEU A 11 -43.35 -62.31 -6.49
C LEU A 11 -43.25 -61.08 -5.56
N LEU A 12 -42.48 -61.22 -4.47
CA LEU A 12 -41.93 -60.09 -3.72
C LEU A 12 -40.73 -59.54 -4.52
N GLY A 13 -40.92 -58.41 -5.19
CA GLY A 13 -39.83 -57.62 -5.75
C GLY A 13 -38.93 -57.11 -4.62
N ALA A 14 -37.63 -57.43 -4.70
CA ALA A 14 -36.62 -56.86 -3.83
C ALA A 14 -36.56 -55.34 -4.04
N PHE A 15 -37.04 -54.56 -3.07
CA PHE A 15 -36.76 -53.14 -3.01
C PHE A 15 -35.27 -52.95 -2.67
N ASN A 16 -34.45 -52.66 -3.68
CA ASN A 16 -33.12 -52.11 -3.47
C ASN A 16 -33.27 -50.71 -2.85
N ILE A 17 -33.13 -50.62 -1.53
CA ILE A 17 -32.95 -49.34 -0.86
C ILE A 17 -31.53 -48.87 -1.17
N SER A 18 -31.38 -47.98 -2.14
CA SER A 18 -30.14 -47.26 -2.41
C SER A 18 -29.70 -46.53 -1.14
N VAL A 19 -28.57 -46.93 -0.56
CA VAL A 19 -28.00 -46.27 0.61
C VAL A 19 -27.35 -44.96 0.16
N ALA A 20 -27.76 -43.82 0.72
CA ALA A 20 -27.20 -42.52 0.39
C ALA A 20 -25.67 -42.52 0.58
N SER A 21 -24.93 -42.21 -0.49
CA SER A 21 -23.47 -42.04 -0.42
C SER A 21 -23.08 -40.80 0.39
N ARG A 22 -21.89 -40.86 1.01
CA ARG A 22 -21.29 -39.75 1.77
C ARG A 22 -20.16 -39.12 0.95
N PHE A 23 -20.05 -37.80 0.98
CA PHE A 23 -18.98 -37.05 0.32
C PHE A 23 -18.34 -36.07 1.30
N TYR A 24 -17.02 -35.99 1.31
CA TYR A 24 -16.29 -34.96 2.02
C TYR A 24 -15.56 -34.08 1.01
N LEU A 25 -15.99 -32.83 0.89
CA LEU A 25 -15.44 -31.86 -0.06
C LEU A 25 -14.48 -30.92 0.66
N ASN A 26 -13.33 -30.66 0.04
CA ASN A 26 -12.37 -29.69 0.50
C ASN A 26 -12.19 -28.61 -0.58
N PRO A 27 -12.86 -27.45 -0.45
CA PRO A 27 -12.45 -26.26 -1.17
C PRO A 27 -11.05 -25.84 -0.70
N GLY A 28 -10.04 -25.89 -1.58
CA GLY A 28 -8.67 -25.58 -1.23
C GLY A 28 -8.46 -24.10 -0.86
N HIS A 29 -7.44 -23.83 -0.04
CA HIS A 29 -6.99 -22.51 0.43
C HIS A 29 -8.04 -21.71 1.21
N GLY A 30 -7.66 -20.60 1.84
CA GLY A 30 -8.59 -19.63 2.40
C GLY A 30 -7.97 -18.32 2.87
N GLY A 31 -8.80 -17.28 3.03
CA GLY A 31 -8.44 -16.08 3.79
C GLY A 31 -7.76 -14.94 3.03
N HIS A 32 -7.69 -14.98 1.69
CA HIS A 32 -7.20 -13.88 0.84
C HIS A 32 -5.77 -13.42 1.16
N ASP A 33 -4.94 -14.30 1.72
CA ASP A 33 -3.53 -14.03 1.99
C ASP A 33 -2.64 -14.30 0.76
N SER A 34 -1.31 -14.17 0.92
CA SER A 34 -0.36 -14.42 -0.17
C SER A 34 -0.30 -15.88 -0.61
N GLY A 35 -0.69 -16.82 0.26
CA GLY A 35 -0.83 -18.24 -0.04
C GLY A 35 -2.06 -18.57 -0.90
N ASP A 36 -3.02 -17.65 -0.97
CA ASP A 36 -4.28 -17.75 -1.73
C ASP A 36 -4.17 -17.27 -3.20
N ARG A 37 -2.93 -17.28 -3.72
CA ARG A 37 -2.59 -17.02 -5.13
C ARG A 37 -3.29 -15.76 -5.71
N PRO A 38 -3.16 -14.59 -5.07
CA PRO A 38 -3.79 -13.36 -5.52
C PRO A 38 -3.43 -13.06 -6.98
N THR A 39 -4.44 -13.07 -7.85
CA THR A 39 -4.28 -13.01 -9.30
C THR A 39 -4.92 -11.73 -9.87
N PRO A 40 -4.13 -10.70 -10.20
CA PRO A 40 -4.66 -9.46 -10.79
C PRO A 40 -5.34 -9.71 -12.14
N LEU A 41 -6.53 -9.15 -12.33
CA LEU A 41 -7.34 -9.31 -13.55
C LEU A 41 -7.36 -8.02 -14.39
N PRO A 42 -7.54 -8.12 -15.72
CA PRO A 42 -7.64 -6.95 -16.60
C PRO A 42 -9.00 -6.23 -16.46
N LEU A 43 -9.15 -5.10 -17.16
CA LEU A 43 -10.42 -4.39 -17.38
C LEU A 43 -11.11 -3.89 -16.09
N GLY A 44 -10.34 -3.61 -15.03
CA GLY A 44 -10.90 -3.13 -13.77
C GLY A 44 -11.68 -4.19 -12.99
N VAL A 45 -11.63 -5.46 -13.41
CA VAL A 45 -12.13 -6.58 -12.62
C VAL A 45 -11.20 -6.73 -11.41
N VAL A 46 -11.77 -6.77 -10.21
CA VAL A 46 -11.03 -7.03 -8.96
C VAL A 46 -10.23 -8.32 -9.04
N ILE A 47 -9.29 -8.49 -8.13
CA ILE A 47 -8.44 -9.66 -8.02
C ILE A 47 -9.23 -10.99 -7.95
N PHE A 48 -8.65 -12.05 -8.51
CA PHE A 48 -9.09 -13.44 -8.30
C PHE A 48 -8.27 -14.06 -7.18
N TYR A 49 -8.94 -14.62 -6.19
CA TYR A 49 -8.35 -15.50 -5.18
C TYR A 49 -8.78 -16.93 -5.49
N GLU A 50 -7.85 -17.87 -5.38
CA GLU A 50 -8.12 -19.27 -5.68
C GLU A 50 -9.25 -19.82 -4.81
N SER A 51 -9.19 -19.48 -3.52
CA SER A 51 -10.13 -19.88 -2.49
C SER A 51 -11.58 -19.46 -2.77
N ASP A 52 -11.81 -18.32 -3.43
CA ASP A 52 -13.15 -17.83 -3.79
C ASP A 52 -13.80 -18.79 -4.79
N GLY A 53 -13.08 -19.08 -5.88
CA GLY A 53 -13.56 -19.98 -6.93
C GLY A 53 -13.72 -21.42 -6.41
N ASN A 54 -12.76 -21.88 -5.59
CA ASN A 54 -12.81 -23.20 -4.98
C ASN A 54 -14.02 -23.34 -4.04
N LEU A 55 -14.30 -22.32 -3.21
CA LEU A 55 -15.43 -22.30 -2.29
C LEU A 55 -16.76 -22.33 -3.04
N ASP A 56 -16.93 -21.46 -4.02
CA ASP A 56 -18.16 -21.37 -4.81
C ASP A 56 -18.46 -22.67 -5.56
N ARG A 57 -17.41 -23.32 -6.11
CA ARG A 57 -17.51 -24.65 -6.72
C ARG A 57 -17.86 -25.73 -5.69
N GLY A 58 -17.23 -25.71 -4.51
CA GLY A 58 -17.52 -26.66 -3.44
C GLY A 58 -18.95 -26.56 -2.90
N LEU A 59 -19.45 -25.34 -2.69
CA LEU A 59 -20.82 -25.08 -2.26
C LEU A 59 -21.84 -25.51 -3.33
N SER A 60 -21.53 -25.26 -4.60
CA SER A 60 -22.34 -25.73 -5.73
C SER A 60 -22.37 -27.25 -5.80
N LEU A 61 -21.22 -27.92 -5.68
CA LEU A 61 -21.13 -29.38 -5.71
C LEU A 61 -21.88 -30.01 -4.53
N ARG A 62 -21.74 -29.44 -3.32
CA ARG A 62 -22.53 -29.84 -2.15
C ARG A 62 -24.02 -29.82 -2.47
N SER A 63 -24.52 -28.70 -2.98
CA SER A 63 -25.94 -28.51 -3.27
C SER A 63 -26.46 -29.50 -4.32
N ILE A 64 -25.65 -29.76 -5.36
CA ILE A 64 -26.00 -30.74 -6.41
C ILE A 64 -26.07 -32.16 -5.84
N LEU A 65 -25.05 -32.60 -5.09
CA LEU A 65 -25.00 -33.94 -4.50
C LEU A 65 -26.11 -34.16 -3.47
N GLN A 66 -26.43 -33.15 -2.66
CA GLN A 66 -27.58 -33.18 -1.75
C GLN A 66 -28.91 -33.28 -2.50
N GLY A 67 -29.07 -32.54 -3.60
CA GLY A 67 -30.23 -32.65 -4.49
C GLY A 67 -30.36 -34.03 -5.15
N MET A 68 -29.25 -34.76 -5.31
CA MET A 68 -29.22 -36.15 -5.77
C MET A 68 -29.50 -37.18 -4.65
N GLY A 69 -29.68 -36.74 -3.41
CA GLY A 69 -29.98 -37.63 -2.27
C GLY A 69 -28.76 -38.09 -1.48
N HIS A 70 -27.62 -37.43 -1.60
CA HIS A 70 -26.39 -37.77 -0.89
C HIS A 70 -26.09 -36.82 0.27
N THR A 71 -25.32 -37.29 1.24
CA THR A 71 -24.89 -36.47 2.38
C THR A 71 -23.49 -35.93 2.15
N VAL A 72 -23.28 -34.65 2.48
CA VAL A 72 -22.02 -33.96 2.18
C VAL A 72 -21.48 -33.27 3.42
N GLY A 73 -20.22 -33.54 3.76
CA GLY A 73 -19.40 -32.76 4.68
C GLY A 73 -18.46 -31.84 3.89
N MET A 74 -18.06 -30.73 4.49
CA MET A 74 -17.08 -29.81 3.88
C MET A 74 -16.01 -29.42 4.90
N SER A 75 -14.77 -29.23 4.44
CA SER A 75 -13.69 -28.72 5.29
C SER A 75 -13.87 -27.27 5.71
N ARG A 76 -14.54 -26.47 4.86
CA ARG A 76 -14.91 -25.08 5.10
C ARG A 76 -16.14 -24.70 4.27
N THR A 77 -16.88 -23.71 4.75
CA THR A 77 -18.05 -23.13 4.06
C THR A 77 -17.98 -21.60 3.97
N THR A 78 -16.92 -21.02 4.52
CA THR A 78 -16.56 -19.61 4.52
C THR A 78 -15.15 -19.46 3.95
N ASN A 79 -14.67 -18.22 3.83
CA ASN A 79 -13.36 -17.92 3.26
C ASN A 79 -12.52 -17.06 4.21
N TYR A 80 -12.19 -17.63 5.38
CA TYR A 80 -11.36 -16.97 6.38
C TYR A 80 -10.07 -17.75 6.58
N SER A 81 -8.96 -17.09 6.91
CA SER A 81 -7.70 -17.80 7.22
C SER A 81 -7.86 -18.80 8.38
N SER A 82 -8.82 -18.56 9.29
CA SER A 82 -9.13 -19.47 10.40
C SER A 82 -9.82 -20.77 9.99
N ASP A 83 -10.42 -20.82 8.79
CA ASP A 83 -11.07 -22.02 8.24
C ASP A 83 -10.23 -22.70 7.12
N ASP A 84 -9.06 -22.15 6.78
CA ASP A 84 -8.05 -22.83 5.96
C ASP A 84 -7.27 -23.85 6.81
N LEU A 85 -7.91 -24.99 7.04
CA LEU A 85 -7.39 -26.04 7.92
C LEU A 85 -6.10 -26.67 7.37
N ALA A 86 -5.21 -27.08 8.27
CA ALA A 86 -4.03 -27.85 7.91
C ALA A 86 -4.41 -29.12 7.11
N LEU A 87 -3.61 -29.44 6.08
CA LEU A 87 -3.88 -30.55 5.14
C LEU A 87 -4.07 -31.91 5.84
N SER A 88 -3.33 -32.17 6.93
CA SER A 88 -3.48 -33.38 7.75
C SER A 88 -4.82 -33.42 8.49
N THR A 89 -5.32 -32.27 8.95
CA THR A 89 -6.63 -32.13 9.59
C THR A 89 -7.75 -32.39 8.59
N ILE A 90 -7.64 -31.84 7.38
CA ILE A 90 -8.60 -32.10 6.30
C ILE A 90 -8.68 -33.60 5.99
N ALA A 91 -7.53 -34.26 5.83
CA ALA A 91 -7.47 -35.70 5.60
C ALA A 91 -8.07 -36.50 6.77
N ALA A 92 -7.77 -36.13 8.02
CA ALA A 92 -8.33 -36.78 9.21
C ALA A 92 -9.86 -36.63 9.28
N ASN A 93 -10.38 -35.43 9.00
CA ASN A 93 -11.82 -35.17 8.97
C ASN A 93 -12.51 -35.96 7.85
N SER A 94 -11.89 -36.04 6.66
CA SER A 94 -12.39 -36.89 5.57
C SER A 94 -12.43 -38.36 5.97
N ASN A 95 -11.35 -38.86 6.60
CA ASN A 95 -11.27 -40.24 7.07
C ASN A 95 -12.33 -40.57 8.12
N SER A 96 -12.58 -39.64 9.04
CA SER A 96 -13.61 -39.75 10.09
C SER A 96 -15.03 -39.66 9.51
N TYR A 97 -15.26 -38.75 8.57
CA TYR A 97 -16.55 -38.56 7.94
C TYR A 97 -16.98 -39.75 7.08
N GLY A 98 -16.04 -40.43 6.41
CA GLY A 98 -16.34 -41.58 5.56
C GLY A 98 -16.87 -41.22 4.16
N GLY A 99 -16.98 -42.22 3.29
CA GLY A 99 -17.44 -42.03 1.90
C GLY A 99 -16.33 -41.58 0.94
N TYR A 100 -16.68 -40.74 -0.02
CA TYR A 100 -15.80 -40.26 -1.08
C TYR A 100 -15.16 -38.91 -0.75
N PHE A 101 -13.95 -38.66 -1.24
CA PHE A 101 -13.21 -37.41 -1.02
C PHE A 101 -13.02 -36.60 -2.32
N ASN A 102 -13.08 -35.27 -2.20
CA ASN A 102 -12.74 -34.34 -3.28
C ASN A 102 -11.96 -33.15 -2.73
N SER A 103 -10.77 -32.88 -3.24
CA SER A 103 -10.05 -31.63 -3.01
C SER A 103 -10.15 -30.75 -4.26
N ILE A 104 -10.72 -29.56 -4.13
CA ILE A 104 -11.11 -28.68 -5.25
C ILE A 104 -10.14 -27.50 -5.32
N HIS A 105 -9.43 -27.38 -6.44
CA HIS A 105 -8.40 -26.39 -6.68
C HIS A 105 -8.43 -25.82 -8.12
N THR A 106 -7.56 -24.85 -8.38
CA THR A 106 -7.19 -24.39 -9.72
C THR A 106 -5.68 -24.18 -9.82
N ASN A 107 -5.11 -24.33 -11.02
CA ASN A 107 -3.67 -24.46 -11.22
C ASN A 107 -2.96 -23.17 -11.68
N GLY A 108 -1.64 -23.19 -11.69
CA GLY A 108 -0.79 -22.18 -12.31
C GLY A 108 0.43 -22.77 -13.02
N ALA A 109 0.82 -22.17 -14.15
CA ALA A 109 2.04 -22.46 -14.90
C ALA A 109 2.58 -21.23 -15.64
N ASN A 110 2.58 -20.07 -14.97
CA ASN A 110 2.95 -18.77 -15.53
C ASN A 110 2.26 -18.47 -16.86
N ALA A 111 0.96 -18.77 -16.95
CA ALA A 111 0.11 -18.63 -18.15
C ALA A 111 0.51 -19.47 -19.39
N SER A 112 1.55 -20.30 -19.28
CA SER A 112 2.04 -21.15 -20.38
C SER A 112 1.08 -22.28 -20.75
N ALA A 113 0.23 -22.71 -19.80
CA ALA A 113 -0.68 -23.83 -19.94
C ALA A 113 -2.12 -23.46 -19.54
N ASN A 114 -3.06 -24.23 -20.08
CA ASN A 114 -4.43 -24.33 -19.61
C ASN A 114 -5.01 -25.70 -20.00
N TYR A 115 -5.31 -26.55 -19.01
CA TYR A 115 -5.93 -27.87 -19.15
C TYR A 115 -6.36 -28.38 -17.77
N THR A 116 -7.26 -29.36 -17.68
CA THR A 116 -7.62 -29.96 -16.39
C THR A 116 -6.57 -30.96 -15.94
N CYS A 117 -6.17 -30.89 -14.66
CA CYS A 117 -5.36 -31.91 -14.01
C CYS A 117 -6.15 -32.51 -12.84
N THR A 118 -6.17 -33.83 -12.74
CA THR A 118 -6.71 -34.52 -11.56
C THR A 118 -5.65 -35.43 -11.00
N PHE A 119 -5.64 -35.60 -9.68
CA PHE A 119 -4.62 -36.34 -8.96
C PHE A 119 -5.28 -37.33 -8.02
N TYR A 120 -4.86 -38.59 -8.12
CA TYR A 120 -5.20 -39.64 -7.18
C TYR A 120 -3.95 -40.08 -6.43
N LYS A 121 -4.15 -40.61 -5.23
CA LYS A 121 -3.06 -41.07 -4.38
C LYS A 121 -2.40 -42.31 -4.98
N GLY A 122 -1.13 -42.18 -5.38
CA GLY A 122 -0.31 -43.30 -5.82
C GLY A 122 0.52 -43.95 -4.71
N THR A 123 1.01 -45.17 -4.95
CA THR A 123 1.92 -45.89 -4.02
C THR A 123 3.36 -45.96 -4.51
N GLN A 124 3.62 -45.61 -5.76
CA GLN A 124 4.93 -45.69 -6.42
C GLN A 124 4.97 -44.81 -7.66
N SER A 125 6.15 -44.65 -8.26
CA SER A 125 6.40 -43.90 -9.50
C SER A 125 5.86 -44.59 -10.76
N SER A 126 4.60 -45.06 -10.74
CA SER A 126 3.94 -45.65 -11.90
C SER A 126 2.45 -45.28 -11.98
N PRO A 127 1.94 -44.85 -13.15
CA PRO A 127 0.55 -44.45 -13.35
C PRO A 127 -0.46 -45.62 -13.26
N SER A 128 0.01 -46.86 -13.07
CA SER A 128 -0.86 -48.03 -12.91
C SER A 128 -1.31 -48.25 -11.47
N TYR A 129 -0.63 -47.66 -10.49
CA TYR A 129 -0.86 -47.96 -9.07
C TYR A 129 -1.65 -46.85 -8.38
N GLU A 130 -2.76 -47.20 -7.76
CA GLU A 130 -3.53 -46.37 -6.83
C GLU A 130 -3.48 -46.94 -5.42
N ALA A 131 -3.43 -46.08 -4.40
CA ALA A 131 -3.39 -46.48 -3.01
C ALA A 131 -4.79 -46.78 -2.43
N VAL A 132 -5.83 -46.15 -2.98
CA VAL A 132 -7.21 -46.29 -2.53
C VAL A 132 -8.11 -46.41 -3.75
N SER A 133 -8.68 -47.59 -4.00
CA SER A 133 -9.59 -47.80 -5.13
C SER A 133 -11.00 -47.28 -4.82
N PRO A 134 -11.77 -46.76 -5.82
CA PRO A 134 -11.46 -46.58 -7.24
C PRO A 134 -11.00 -45.15 -7.62
N SER A 135 -10.11 -44.54 -6.83
CA SER A 135 -9.71 -43.13 -6.97
C SER A 135 -9.16 -42.75 -8.34
N LYS A 136 -8.39 -43.64 -8.97
CA LYS A 136 -7.83 -43.43 -10.31
C LYS A 136 -8.94 -43.25 -11.34
N ASN A 137 -9.93 -44.15 -11.37
CA ASN A 137 -11.04 -44.04 -12.30
C ASN A 137 -11.89 -42.79 -12.02
N MET A 138 -12.13 -42.47 -10.74
CA MET A 138 -12.83 -41.24 -10.35
C MET A 138 -12.10 -39.98 -10.85
N ALA A 139 -10.78 -39.89 -10.68
CA ALA A 139 -9.95 -38.80 -11.20
C ALA A 139 -10.04 -38.73 -12.74
N THR A 140 -9.90 -39.86 -13.42
CA THR A 140 -10.04 -39.95 -14.89
C THR A 140 -11.39 -39.45 -15.38
N GLN A 141 -12.50 -39.89 -14.75
CA GLN A 141 -13.83 -39.40 -15.11
C GLN A 141 -13.95 -37.90 -14.85
N CYS A 142 -13.41 -37.38 -13.75
CA CYS A 142 -13.44 -35.96 -13.46
C CYS A 142 -12.70 -35.14 -14.52
N ALA A 143 -11.51 -35.57 -14.94
CA ALA A 143 -10.76 -34.92 -16.02
C ALA A 143 -11.53 -34.97 -17.35
N ASN A 144 -12.05 -36.15 -17.72
CA ASN A 144 -12.81 -36.33 -18.96
C ASN A 144 -14.06 -35.45 -19.02
N TRP A 145 -14.82 -35.38 -17.93
CA TRP A 145 -16.02 -34.54 -17.90
C TRP A 145 -15.67 -33.06 -17.86
N HIS A 146 -14.65 -32.60 -17.14
CA HIS A 146 -14.25 -31.19 -17.22
C HIS A 146 -13.86 -30.76 -18.64
N ASP A 147 -13.14 -31.62 -19.37
CA ASP A 147 -12.74 -31.31 -20.74
C ASP A 147 -13.91 -31.40 -21.73
N ASN A 148 -14.96 -32.16 -21.39
CA ASN A 148 -16.16 -32.28 -22.21
C ASN A 148 -16.98 -30.98 -22.21
N ASN A 149 -17.39 -30.52 -23.41
CA ASN A 149 -18.18 -29.30 -23.59
C ASN A 149 -17.56 -28.05 -22.92
N ARG A 150 -16.25 -27.85 -23.12
CA ARG A 150 -15.49 -26.76 -22.49
C ARG A 150 -15.78 -25.37 -23.09
N LEU A 151 -15.85 -24.37 -22.22
CA LEU A 151 -15.87 -22.95 -22.60
C LEU A 151 -14.48 -22.36 -22.80
N THR A 152 -13.47 -23.00 -22.23
CA THR A 152 -12.09 -22.53 -22.23
C THR A 152 -11.29 -23.11 -23.39
N ASP A 153 -10.21 -22.42 -23.75
CA ASP A 153 -9.23 -22.87 -24.73
C ASP A 153 -8.10 -23.63 -24.04
N VAL A 154 -7.74 -24.81 -24.57
CA VAL A 154 -6.75 -25.70 -23.94
C VAL A 154 -5.43 -25.69 -24.68
N THR A 155 -4.37 -25.94 -23.92
CA THR A 155 -3.01 -26.17 -24.42
C THR A 155 -2.69 -27.64 -24.64
N TYR A 156 -3.48 -28.54 -24.02
CA TYR A 156 -3.37 -29.99 -24.19
C TYR A 156 -4.76 -30.56 -24.42
N SER A 157 -4.89 -31.39 -25.47
CA SER A 157 -6.17 -31.97 -25.89
C SER A 157 -6.55 -33.26 -25.17
N THR A 158 -5.65 -33.81 -24.34
CA THR A 158 -5.89 -35.06 -23.60
C THR A 158 -6.16 -34.74 -22.14
N PRO A 159 -7.34 -35.08 -21.59
CA PRO A 159 -7.62 -34.95 -20.16
C PRO A 159 -6.63 -35.76 -19.33
N ARG A 160 -6.18 -35.23 -18.19
CA ARG A 160 -5.09 -35.87 -17.43
C ARG A 160 -5.51 -36.22 -16.00
N ALA A 161 -5.39 -37.51 -15.70
CA ALA A 161 -5.44 -38.05 -14.35
C ALA A 161 -4.07 -38.63 -14.00
N PHE A 162 -3.46 -38.08 -12.97
CA PHE A 162 -2.11 -38.37 -12.57
C PHE A 162 -2.09 -39.13 -11.25
N ASN A 163 -1.17 -40.10 -11.17
CA ASN A 163 -0.67 -40.58 -9.90
C ASN A 163 0.18 -39.46 -9.30
N ASP A 164 -0.21 -38.93 -8.12
CA ASP A 164 0.47 -37.79 -7.49
C ASP A 164 1.94 -38.07 -7.14
N TYR A 165 2.23 -39.27 -6.66
CA TYR A 165 3.59 -39.73 -6.35
C TYR A 165 4.45 -39.86 -7.61
N ALA A 166 3.91 -40.39 -8.69
CA ALA A 166 4.63 -40.49 -9.96
C ALA A 166 4.89 -39.12 -10.59
N PHE A 167 4.00 -38.15 -10.35
CA PHE A 167 4.13 -36.80 -10.86
C PHE A 167 5.14 -35.96 -10.05
N ASN A 168 5.13 -36.04 -8.71
CA ASN A 168 5.96 -35.19 -7.85
C ASN A 168 7.14 -35.90 -7.17
N GLY A 169 7.15 -37.23 -7.11
CA GLY A 169 8.03 -38.00 -6.23
C GLY A 169 7.54 -38.11 -4.77
N TRP A 170 6.39 -37.51 -4.45
CA TRP A 170 5.71 -37.59 -3.15
C TRP A 170 4.19 -37.44 -3.30
N ASN A 171 3.42 -37.88 -2.30
CA ASN A 171 1.97 -37.64 -2.30
C ASN A 171 1.63 -36.20 -1.88
N TYR A 172 0.58 -35.63 -2.48
CA TYR A 172 0.09 -34.32 -2.05
C TYR A 172 -0.41 -34.37 -0.60
N GLY A 173 -0.18 -33.29 0.17
CA GLY A 173 -0.38 -33.29 1.62
C GLY A 173 -1.77 -33.76 2.07
N VAL A 174 -2.83 -33.34 1.37
CA VAL A 174 -4.22 -33.72 1.65
C VAL A 174 -4.56 -35.16 1.23
N LEU A 175 -3.83 -35.73 0.28
CA LEU A 175 -3.99 -37.13 -0.16
C LEU A 175 -3.12 -38.09 0.65
N ARG A 176 -1.98 -37.63 1.17
CA ARG A 176 -0.93 -38.43 1.83
C ARG A 176 -1.47 -39.32 2.95
N THR A 177 -2.29 -38.78 3.85
CA THR A 177 -2.91 -39.53 4.96
C THR A 177 -4.40 -39.83 4.76
N ASN A 178 -4.97 -39.42 3.63
CA ASN A 178 -6.35 -39.75 3.29
C ASN A 178 -6.44 -41.23 2.86
N ASN A 179 -7.43 -41.93 3.40
CA ASN A 179 -7.73 -43.34 3.12
C ASN A 179 -9.15 -43.56 2.56
N ARG A 180 -9.78 -42.50 2.06
CA ARG A 180 -11.06 -42.51 1.37
C ARG A 180 -10.86 -42.52 -0.14
N PRO A 181 -11.73 -43.20 -0.92
CA PRO A 181 -11.66 -43.11 -2.37
C PRO A 181 -11.99 -41.69 -2.84
N GLY A 182 -11.13 -41.10 -3.68
CA GLY A 182 -11.26 -39.69 -4.03
C GLY A 182 -10.06 -39.14 -4.79
N TYR A 183 -10.11 -37.85 -5.09
CA TYR A 183 -9.09 -37.20 -5.89
C TYR A 183 -8.98 -35.72 -5.52
N LEU A 184 -7.85 -35.12 -5.90
CA LEU A 184 -7.69 -33.67 -6.01
C LEU A 184 -7.91 -33.26 -7.47
N VAL A 185 -8.63 -32.18 -7.71
CA VAL A 185 -8.88 -31.64 -9.04
C VAL A 185 -8.41 -30.19 -9.11
N GLU A 186 -7.50 -29.98 -10.06
CA GLU A 186 -7.11 -28.67 -10.56
C GLU A 186 -7.94 -28.39 -11.81
N SER A 187 -9.09 -27.72 -11.65
CA SER A 187 -10.08 -27.64 -12.72
C SER A 187 -9.52 -26.98 -13.98
N TRP A 188 -8.86 -25.82 -13.84
CA TRP A 188 -8.20 -25.06 -14.91
C TRP A 188 -7.12 -24.14 -14.33
N PHE A 189 -6.43 -23.38 -15.19
CA PHE A 189 -5.30 -22.52 -14.79
C PHE A 189 -5.75 -21.09 -14.49
N HIS A 190 -5.68 -20.67 -13.22
CA HIS A 190 -6.07 -19.32 -12.79
C HIS A 190 -5.09 -18.24 -13.23
N ASP A 191 -3.86 -18.58 -13.58
CA ASP A 191 -2.91 -17.60 -14.08
C ASP A 191 -3.06 -17.31 -15.58
N TYR A 192 -3.82 -18.13 -16.33
CA TYR A 192 -4.30 -17.82 -17.66
C TYR A 192 -5.52 -16.86 -17.57
N ARG A 193 -5.31 -15.56 -17.84
CA ARG A 193 -6.30 -14.52 -17.52
C ARG A 193 -7.71 -14.69 -18.10
N PRO A 194 -7.91 -15.14 -19.35
CA PRO A 194 -9.25 -15.44 -19.84
C PRO A 194 -9.98 -16.48 -19.01
N GLU A 195 -9.25 -17.46 -18.46
CA GLU A 195 -9.82 -18.48 -17.59
C GLU A 195 -10.11 -17.94 -16.19
N ALA A 196 -9.20 -17.14 -15.63
CA ALA A 196 -9.41 -16.46 -14.35
C ALA A 196 -10.69 -15.60 -14.36
N LEU A 197 -10.96 -14.89 -15.46
CA LEU A 197 -12.20 -14.12 -15.65
C LEU A 197 -13.44 -15.03 -15.63
N ARG A 198 -13.37 -16.22 -16.24
CA ARG A 198 -14.46 -17.22 -16.16
C ARG A 198 -14.61 -17.78 -14.75
N LEU A 199 -13.52 -18.03 -14.04
CA LEU A 199 -13.51 -18.55 -12.67
C LEU A 199 -14.07 -17.55 -11.64
N LYS A 200 -14.16 -16.26 -11.97
CA LYS A 200 -14.96 -15.29 -11.19
C LYS A 200 -16.47 -15.50 -11.32
N SER A 201 -16.94 -16.18 -12.37
CA SER A 201 -18.36 -16.40 -12.61
C SER A 201 -18.91 -17.52 -11.75
N THR A 202 -19.91 -17.21 -10.93
CA THR A 202 -20.59 -18.24 -10.12
C THR A 202 -21.33 -19.27 -10.97
N VAL A 203 -21.80 -18.84 -12.14
CA VAL A 203 -22.41 -19.74 -13.15
C VAL A 203 -21.38 -20.73 -13.68
N TYR A 204 -20.16 -20.28 -13.93
CA TYR A 204 -19.10 -21.15 -14.42
C TYR A 204 -18.62 -22.13 -13.36
N ASN A 205 -18.41 -21.69 -12.11
CA ASN A 205 -18.05 -22.60 -11.02
C ASN A 205 -19.15 -23.62 -10.74
N LYS A 206 -20.43 -23.25 -10.82
CA LYS A 206 -21.55 -24.19 -10.75
C LYS A 206 -21.51 -25.21 -11.89
N TYR A 207 -21.10 -24.82 -13.10
CA TYR A 207 -20.91 -25.75 -14.22
C TYR A 207 -19.78 -26.75 -13.95
N LEU A 208 -18.62 -26.29 -13.45
CA LEU A 208 -17.52 -27.19 -13.10
C LEU A 208 -17.92 -28.17 -11.99
N ALA A 209 -18.66 -27.70 -10.98
CA ALA A 209 -19.26 -28.55 -9.95
C ALA A 209 -20.24 -29.59 -10.54
N TRP A 210 -21.07 -29.19 -11.50
CA TRP A 210 -22.00 -30.08 -12.19
C TRP A 210 -21.25 -31.17 -13.00
N GLN A 211 -20.12 -30.84 -13.62
CA GLN A 211 -19.25 -31.83 -14.27
C GLN A 211 -18.61 -32.80 -13.25
N MET A 212 -18.29 -32.36 -12.02
CA MET A 212 -17.85 -33.27 -10.95
C MET A 212 -18.95 -34.24 -10.53
N ALA A 213 -20.20 -33.79 -10.42
CA ALA A 213 -21.33 -34.67 -10.12
C ALA A 213 -21.52 -35.75 -11.21
N ARG A 214 -21.34 -35.40 -12.49
CA ARG A 214 -21.31 -36.39 -13.59
C ARG A 214 -20.18 -37.37 -13.47
N ALA A 215 -19.00 -36.90 -13.08
CA ALA A 215 -17.87 -37.77 -12.84
C ALA A 215 -18.21 -38.82 -11.78
N TYR A 216 -18.86 -38.43 -10.68
CA TYR A 216 -19.33 -39.40 -9.69
C TYR A 216 -20.40 -40.36 -10.19
N LYS A 217 -21.32 -39.90 -11.05
CA LYS A 217 -22.30 -40.80 -11.71
C LYS A 217 -21.62 -41.80 -12.64
N ALA A 218 -20.54 -41.41 -13.32
CA ALA A 218 -19.78 -42.30 -14.19
C ALA A 218 -18.84 -43.23 -13.39
N SER A 219 -18.26 -42.73 -12.30
CA SER A 219 -17.42 -43.46 -11.36
C SER A 219 -17.40 -42.71 -10.03
N PRO A 220 -17.91 -43.30 -8.94
CA PRO A 220 -18.06 -44.74 -8.73
C PRO A 220 -19.43 -45.31 -9.13
N GLY A 221 -20.29 -44.55 -9.81
CA GLY A 221 -21.61 -45.02 -10.21
C GLY A 221 -22.72 -44.62 -9.25
N ILE A 222 -22.67 -43.40 -8.73
CA ILE A 222 -23.66 -42.95 -7.73
C ILE A 222 -25.08 -42.79 -8.33
N ASP A 223 -26.06 -43.15 -7.52
CA ASP A 223 -27.49 -43.01 -7.81
C ASP A 223 -27.95 -41.54 -7.78
N GLY A 224 -29.25 -41.30 -7.96
CA GLY A 224 -29.84 -39.96 -7.95
C GLY A 224 -29.93 -39.33 -9.35
N THR A 225 -30.89 -38.42 -9.51
CA THR A 225 -31.19 -37.79 -10.79
C THR A 225 -30.38 -36.51 -10.97
N LEU A 226 -29.50 -36.49 -11.98
CA LEU A 226 -28.83 -35.27 -12.44
C LEU A 226 -29.50 -34.81 -13.73
N LYS A 227 -30.25 -33.72 -13.66
CA LYS A 227 -30.90 -33.08 -14.82
C LYS A 227 -29.88 -32.43 -15.75
N GLY A 228 -30.30 -32.14 -16.98
CA GLY A 228 -29.43 -31.49 -17.97
C GLY A 228 -29.15 -30.03 -17.64
N CYS A 229 -28.09 -29.48 -18.24
CA CYS A 229 -27.79 -28.06 -18.18
C CYS A 229 -27.48 -27.48 -19.55
N ILE A 230 -27.69 -26.18 -19.69
CA ILE A 230 -27.27 -25.40 -20.87
C ILE A 230 -26.16 -24.47 -20.39
N ILE A 231 -25.09 -24.34 -21.16
CA ILE A 231 -23.94 -23.49 -20.82
C ILE A 231 -23.40 -22.84 -22.09
N GLY A 232 -22.83 -21.64 -21.97
CA GLY A 232 -22.27 -20.92 -23.10
C GLY A 232 -21.51 -19.67 -22.71
N ASP A 233 -20.80 -19.10 -23.68
CA ASP A 233 -20.25 -17.75 -23.60
C ASP A 233 -20.79 -16.88 -24.73
N ILE A 234 -20.98 -15.59 -24.42
CA ILE A 234 -21.52 -14.58 -25.31
C ILE A 234 -20.43 -13.55 -25.59
N ARG A 235 -20.08 -13.39 -26.87
CA ARG A 235 -19.01 -12.49 -27.30
C ARG A 235 -19.41 -11.64 -28.48
N ASP A 236 -18.75 -10.51 -28.62
CA ASP A 236 -18.64 -9.78 -29.89
C ASP A 236 -17.33 -10.17 -30.56
N VAL A 237 -17.43 -11.00 -31.61
CA VAL A 237 -16.25 -11.55 -32.32
C VAL A 237 -15.58 -10.58 -33.28
N THR A 238 -16.21 -9.43 -33.52
CA THR A 238 -15.65 -8.34 -34.34
C THR A 238 -14.70 -7.46 -33.53
N LYS A 239 -14.72 -7.55 -32.19
CA LYS A 239 -13.91 -6.75 -31.27
C LYS A 239 -12.87 -7.59 -30.53
N GLY A 240 -11.73 -6.97 -30.25
CA GLY A 240 -10.70 -7.54 -29.38
C GLY A 240 -11.14 -7.54 -27.91
N CYS A 241 -10.59 -8.44 -27.11
CA CYS A 241 -10.89 -8.61 -25.68
C CYS A 241 -10.57 -7.42 -24.76
N GLY A 242 -9.98 -6.33 -25.28
CA GLY A 242 -9.74 -5.09 -24.53
C GLY A 242 -8.45 -5.09 -23.70
N TYR A 243 -7.64 -6.14 -23.74
CA TYR A 243 -6.32 -6.20 -23.09
C TYR A 243 -5.28 -6.87 -23.99
N THR A 244 -4.05 -6.34 -23.99
CA THR A 244 -2.94 -6.82 -24.85
C THR A 244 -1.79 -7.47 -24.09
N ASN A 245 -1.69 -7.22 -22.78
CA ASN A 245 -0.55 -7.67 -21.96
C ASN A 245 -0.67 -9.12 -21.48
N TYR A 246 -1.74 -9.82 -21.84
CA TYR A 246 -2.00 -11.18 -21.39
C TYR A 246 -2.18 -12.12 -22.58
N THR A 247 -1.69 -13.35 -22.43
CA THR A 247 -1.91 -14.39 -23.43
C THR A 247 -3.41 -14.62 -23.62
N THR A 248 -3.84 -14.62 -24.88
CA THR A 248 -5.18 -15.05 -25.29
C THR A 248 -5.06 -16.14 -26.35
N ARG A 249 -6.05 -17.00 -26.45
CA ARG A 249 -6.09 -18.11 -27.42
C ARG A 249 -7.45 -18.10 -28.09
N ASN A 250 -7.51 -18.32 -29.41
CA ASN A 250 -8.75 -18.44 -30.18
C ASN A 250 -9.83 -17.41 -29.79
N ARG A 251 -10.95 -17.89 -29.23
CA ARG A 251 -12.13 -17.08 -28.88
C ARG A 251 -11.86 -16.15 -27.69
N ASP A 252 -10.86 -16.46 -26.87
CA ASP A 252 -10.43 -15.61 -25.76
C ASP A 252 -9.85 -14.26 -26.20
N SER A 253 -9.43 -14.16 -27.45
CA SER A 253 -9.02 -12.87 -28.04
C SER A 253 -10.19 -11.92 -28.32
N LYS A 254 -11.44 -12.38 -28.19
CA LYS A 254 -12.66 -11.63 -28.55
C LYS A 254 -13.35 -11.02 -27.34
N LEU A 255 -14.06 -9.91 -27.53
CA LEU A 255 -14.75 -9.20 -26.46
C LEU A 255 -15.86 -10.06 -25.85
N ALA A 256 -15.70 -10.46 -24.59
CA ALA A 256 -16.77 -11.09 -23.81
C ALA A 256 -17.76 -10.03 -23.32
N LEU A 257 -19.06 -10.33 -23.40
CA LEU A 257 -20.11 -9.33 -23.14
C LEU A 257 -20.73 -9.51 -21.75
N ASN A 258 -20.53 -8.50 -20.92
CA ASN A 258 -21.20 -8.35 -19.62
C ASN A 258 -22.65 -7.87 -19.80
N GLY A 259 -23.54 -8.14 -18.85
CA GLY A 259 -24.88 -7.57 -18.84
C GLY A 259 -25.79 -8.00 -20.00
N VAL A 260 -25.53 -9.13 -20.65
CA VAL A 260 -26.41 -9.68 -21.69
C VAL A 260 -27.57 -10.40 -21.01
N LYS A 261 -28.81 -10.05 -21.35
CA LYS A 261 -29.99 -10.77 -20.89
C LYS A 261 -30.13 -12.06 -21.69
N VAL A 262 -30.29 -13.18 -20.99
CA VAL A 262 -30.47 -14.51 -21.56
C VAL A 262 -31.79 -15.10 -21.06
N VAL A 263 -32.68 -15.47 -21.97
CA VAL A 263 -34.00 -16.02 -21.69
C VAL A 263 -34.09 -17.44 -22.24
N LEU A 264 -34.50 -18.39 -21.41
CA LEU A 264 -34.81 -19.76 -21.82
C LEU A 264 -36.31 -19.90 -22.02
N LYS A 265 -36.74 -20.28 -23.21
CA LYS A 265 -38.15 -20.52 -23.56
C LYS A 265 -38.40 -22.00 -23.83
N ASN A 266 -39.51 -22.54 -23.32
CA ASN A 266 -39.94 -23.90 -23.67
C ASN A 266 -40.45 -23.97 -25.13
N SER A 267 -40.84 -25.16 -25.58
CA SER A 267 -41.37 -25.38 -26.94
C SER A 267 -42.63 -24.58 -27.27
N GLY A 268 -43.40 -24.15 -26.27
CA GLY A 268 -44.56 -23.27 -26.43
C GLY A 268 -44.22 -21.77 -26.48
N GLY A 269 -42.93 -21.42 -26.45
CA GLY A 269 -42.46 -20.03 -26.44
C GLY A 269 -42.54 -19.33 -25.08
N THR A 270 -42.98 -20.02 -24.03
CA THR A 270 -43.07 -19.47 -22.67
C THR A 270 -41.68 -19.40 -22.04
N GLN A 271 -41.33 -18.24 -21.46
CA GLN A 271 -40.13 -18.09 -20.64
C GLN A 271 -40.21 -18.99 -19.40
N VAL A 272 -39.23 -19.87 -19.24
CA VAL A 272 -39.10 -20.78 -18.08
C VAL A 272 -37.94 -20.41 -17.16
N ALA A 273 -36.96 -19.67 -17.67
CA ALA A 273 -35.86 -19.13 -16.87
C ALA A 273 -35.26 -17.90 -17.55
N THR A 274 -34.61 -17.03 -16.78
CA THR A 274 -33.86 -15.89 -17.29
C THR A 274 -32.65 -15.63 -16.41
N MET A 275 -31.57 -15.12 -17.01
CA MET A 275 -30.42 -14.59 -16.28
C MET A 275 -29.81 -13.42 -17.04
N THR A 276 -28.83 -12.76 -16.42
CA THR A 276 -28.00 -11.73 -17.05
C THR A 276 -26.54 -12.11 -16.85
N THR A 277 -25.70 -12.00 -17.89
CA THR A 277 -24.27 -12.26 -17.74
C THR A 277 -23.66 -11.27 -16.74
N ASP A 278 -22.73 -11.75 -15.91
CA ASP A 278 -22.12 -10.95 -14.85
C ASP A 278 -21.21 -9.83 -15.41
N ASN A 279 -20.63 -9.03 -14.51
CA ASN A 279 -19.75 -7.92 -14.87
C ASN A 279 -18.25 -8.27 -14.80
N CYS A 280 -17.88 -9.56 -14.84
CA CYS A 280 -16.50 -10.01 -14.71
C CYS A 280 -15.80 -10.27 -16.06
N ALA A 281 -16.30 -9.72 -17.17
CA ALA A 281 -15.69 -9.79 -18.51
C ALA A 281 -15.44 -11.22 -19.01
N ASN A 282 -16.35 -12.15 -18.68
CA ASN A 282 -16.29 -13.55 -19.10
C ASN A 282 -17.40 -13.96 -20.08
N GLY A 283 -18.52 -13.22 -20.11
CA GLY A 283 -19.66 -13.48 -21.01
C GLY A 283 -20.39 -14.80 -20.73
N VAL A 284 -20.17 -15.44 -19.59
CA VAL A 284 -20.71 -16.77 -19.26
C VAL A 284 -22.19 -16.69 -18.94
N TYR A 285 -22.96 -17.65 -19.46
CA TYR A 285 -24.35 -17.90 -19.07
C TYR A 285 -24.61 -19.40 -18.92
N GLY A 286 -25.61 -19.75 -18.11
CA GLY A 286 -26.02 -21.14 -17.95
C GLY A 286 -27.36 -21.32 -17.25
N PHE A 287 -28.05 -22.40 -17.60
CA PHE A 287 -29.27 -22.86 -16.96
C PHE A 287 -29.07 -24.28 -16.45
N PHE A 288 -29.34 -24.52 -15.18
CA PHE A 288 -29.14 -25.79 -14.50
C PHE A 288 -30.48 -26.39 -14.10
N ASP A 289 -30.47 -27.68 -13.79
CA ASP A 289 -31.66 -28.42 -13.34
C ASP A 289 -32.81 -28.38 -14.36
N VAL A 290 -32.47 -28.32 -15.65
CA VAL A 290 -33.41 -28.18 -16.76
C VAL A 290 -33.94 -29.56 -17.14
N THR A 291 -35.26 -29.69 -17.21
CA THR A 291 -35.92 -30.92 -17.65
C THR A 291 -35.53 -31.25 -19.10
N ALA A 292 -35.40 -32.54 -19.43
CA ALA A 292 -35.12 -32.95 -20.79
C ALA A 292 -36.21 -32.47 -21.77
N GLY A 293 -35.80 -31.97 -22.94
CA GLY A 293 -36.70 -31.38 -23.93
C GLY A 293 -36.00 -30.39 -24.85
N THR A 294 -36.78 -29.78 -25.75
CA THR A 294 -36.30 -28.77 -26.70
C THR A 294 -36.67 -27.36 -26.19
N TYR A 295 -35.69 -26.46 -26.22
CA TYR A 295 -35.83 -25.09 -25.74
C TYR A 295 -35.25 -24.10 -26.75
N THR A 296 -35.67 -22.84 -26.64
CA THR A 296 -35.06 -21.72 -27.36
C THR A 296 -34.33 -20.84 -26.35
N VAL A 297 -33.03 -20.61 -26.57
CA VAL A 297 -32.24 -19.60 -25.86
C VAL A 297 -32.30 -18.31 -26.65
N GLU A 298 -32.83 -17.25 -26.05
CA GLU A 298 -32.88 -15.90 -26.61
C GLU A 298 -31.93 -14.99 -25.85
N ILE A 299 -31.06 -14.30 -26.58
CA ILE A 299 -30.12 -13.34 -25.99
C ILE A 299 -30.43 -11.93 -26.50
N SER A 300 -30.38 -10.95 -25.60
CA SER A 300 -30.55 -9.54 -25.94
C SER A 300 -29.65 -8.66 -25.09
N LYS A 301 -29.08 -7.63 -25.72
CA LYS A 301 -28.28 -6.59 -25.08
C LYS A 301 -28.47 -5.30 -25.87
N SER A 302 -28.59 -4.18 -25.17
CA SER A 302 -28.63 -2.86 -25.80
C SER A 302 -27.47 -2.69 -26.79
N GLY A 303 -27.78 -2.23 -28.01
CA GLY A 303 -26.79 -2.00 -29.07
C GLY A 303 -26.44 -3.23 -29.91
N TYR A 304 -26.96 -4.40 -29.55
CA TYR A 304 -26.75 -5.65 -30.26
C TYR A 304 -28.06 -6.23 -30.80
N LYS A 305 -27.97 -7.01 -31.88
CA LYS A 305 -29.14 -7.68 -32.46
C LYS A 305 -29.55 -8.82 -31.52
N THR A 306 -30.84 -8.91 -31.21
CA THR A 306 -31.39 -10.09 -30.52
C THR A 306 -31.11 -11.33 -31.35
N GLN A 307 -30.62 -12.39 -30.71
CA GLN A 307 -30.40 -13.68 -31.36
C GLN A 307 -31.14 -14.77 -30.60
N THR A 308 -31.56 -15.80 -31.33
CA THR A 308 -32.17 -17.00 -30.77
C THR A 308 -31.45 -18.24 -31.27
N ALA A 309 -31.45 -19.29 -30.46
CA ALA A 309 -30.98 -20.60 -30.89
C ALA A 309 -31.77 -21.71 -30.20
N THR A 310 -32.15 -22.73 -30.97
CA THR A 310 -32.75 -23.95 -30.44
C THR A 310 -31.67 -24.82 -29.81
N VAL A 311 -31.95 -25.35 -28.62
CA VAL A 311 -31.09 -26.29 -27.88
C VAL A 311 -31.92 -27.49 -27.42
N THR A 312 -31.31 -28.67 -27.40
CA THR A 312 -31.91 -29.89 -26.84
C THR A 312 -31.24 -30.18 -25.50
N VAL A 313 -32.03 -30.44 -24.47
CA VAL A 313 -31.56 -30.80 -23.13
C VAL A 313 -31.83 -32.28 -22.89
N VAL A 314 -30.81 -32.99 -22.40
CA VAL A 314 -30.88 -34.41 -22.04
C VAL A 314 -30.40 -34.55 -20.60
N ASN A 315 -31.03 -35.44 -19.82
CA ASN A 315 -30.60 -35.72 -18.45
C ASN A 315 -29.13 -36.14 -18.42
N SER A 316 -28.39 -35.65 -17.41
CA SER A 316 -26.96 -35.92 -17.20
C SER A 316 -26.06 -35.52 -18.39
N GLN A 317 -26.53 -34.63 -19.27
CA GLN A 317 -25.75 -34.03 -20.36
C GLN A 317 -25.80 -32.50 -20.33
N SER A 318 -24.69 -31.88 -20.73
CA SER A 318 -24.61 -30.44 -20.94
C SER A 318 -24.79 -30.12 -22.40
N THR A 319 -25.50 -29.03 -22.69
CA THR A 319 -25.66 -28.49 -24.04
C THR A 319 -24.88 -27.19 -24.12
N LEU A 320 -23.77 -27.23 -24.87
CA LEU A 320 -22.92 -26.06 -25.10
C LEU A 320 -23.47 -25.22 -26.26
N LYS A 321 -23.80 -23.95 -25.99
CA LYS A 321 -24.19 -23.01 -27.04
C LYS A 321 -23.49 -21.66 -26.87
N LYS A 322 -22.54 -21.37 -27.75
CA LYS A 322 -21.87 -20.06 -27.82
C LYS A 322 -22.67 -19.11 -28.72
N PHE A 323 -22.64 -17.81 -28.39
CA PHE A 323 -23.26 -16.77 -29.20
C PHE A 323 -22.24 -15.70 -29.62
N ASP A 324 -22.31 -15.33 -30.89
CA ASP A 324 -21.54 -14.23 -31.49
C ASP A 324 -22.49 -13.07 -31.72
N MET A 325 -22.61 -12.20 -30.72
CA MET A 325 -23.47 -11.02 -30.86
C MET A 325 -22.88 -10.09 -31.91
N VAL A 326 -23.75 -9.65 -32.82
CA VAL A 326 -23.43 -8.72 -33.88
C VAL A 326 -23.95 -7.36 -33.47
N GLU A 327 -23.08 -6.35 -33.51
CA GLU A 327 -23.48 -4.96 -33.27
C GLU A 327 -24.54 -4.48 -34.28
N GLY A 328 -25.30 -3.49 -33.84
CA GLY A 328 -26.50 -3.02 -34.51
C GLY A 328 -27.71 -3.52 -33.74
N SER A 329 -28.78 -2.75 -33.72
CA SER A 329 -29.98 -3.11 -32.97
C SER A 329 -31.22 -2.90 -33.84
N ASN A 330 -32.33 -3.55 -33.46
CA ASN A 330 -33.65 -3.04 -33.86
C ASN A 330 -33.99 -1.79 -33.02
N THR A 331 -33.55 -1.74 -31.74
CA THR A 331 -33.55 -0.57 -30.83
C THR A 331 -32.40 -0.66 -29.78
N GLY A 332 -31.71 0.44 -29.42
CA GLY A 332 -30.61 0.43 -28.41
C GLY A 332 -29.55 1.54 -28.52
N ILE A 333 -28.49 1.43 -27.71
CA ILE A 333 -27.33 2.35 -27.64
C ILE A 333 -26.02 1.58 -27.92
N THR A 334 -25.11 2.13 -28.74
CA THR A 334 -23.73 1.64 -28.97
C THR A 334 -22.69 2.77 -28.80
N ALA A 335 -21.41 2.42 -28.72
CA ALA A 335 -20.30 3.38 -28.68
C ALA A 335 -19.14 2.97 -29.62
N SER A 336 -18.39 3.95 -30.13
CA SER A 336 -17.21 3.73 -31.00
C SER A 336 -16.07 3.01 -30.28
N THR A 337 -15.99 3.15 -28.96
CA THR A 337 -15.12 2.38 -28.06
C THR A 337 -15.78 2.22 -26.70
N TYR A 338 -15.47 1.12 -26.01
CA TYR A 338 -15.94 0.84 -24.64
C TYR A 338 -14.82 1.03 -23.60
N SER A 339 -13.64 1.48 -24.02
CA SER A 339 -12.51 1.79 -23.15
C SER A 339 -11.72 3.00 -23.65
N VAL A 340 -11.32 3.88 -22.75
CA VAL A 340 -10.54 5.10 -23.02
C VAL A 340 -9.38 5.22 -22.04
N ASN A 341 -8.15 5.33 -22.55
CA ASN A 341 -6.97 5.62 -21.75
C ASN A 341 -6.65 7.13 -21.82
N MET A 342 -6.61 7.78 -20.66
CA MET A 342 -6.38 9.21 -20.50
C MET A 342 -4.88 9.58 -20.40
N GLY A 343 -4.00 8.58 -20.27
CA GLY A 343 -2.55 8.75 -20.12
C GLY A 343 -2.12 9.17 -18.70
N THR A 344 -0.87 9.62 -18.59
CA THR A 344 -0.32 10.23 -17.38
C THR A 344 -0.63 11.73 -17.35
N VAL A 345 -1.19 12.23 -16.25
CA VAL A 345 -1.64 13.62 -16.09
C VAL A 345 -1.14 14.15 -14.74
N THR A 346 -0.54 15.33 -14.71
CA THR A 346 -0.14 15.96 -13.45
C THR A 346 -1.38 16.34 -12.62
N VAL A 347 -1.35 16.11 -11.30
CA VAL A 347 -2.42 16.52 -10.37
C VAL A 347 -2.74 18.01 -10.56
N GLY A 348 -4.03 18.33 -10.75
CA GLY A 348 -4.53 19.67 -11.05
C GLY A 348 -4.56 20.05 -12.53
N SER A 349 -3.95 19.25 -13.42
CA SER A 349 -4.07 19.40 -14.88
C SER A 349 -5.22 18.54 -15.43
N SER A 350 -5.56 18.69 -16.72
CA SER A 350 -6.62 17.89 -17.35
C SER A 350 -6.20 17.23 -18.66
N SER A 351 -6.76 16.06 -18.94
CA SER A 351 -6.70 15.36 -20.23
C SER A 351 -8.12 15.13 -20.75
N THR A 352 -8.30 15.12 -22.07
CA THR A 352 -9.63 14.98 -22.71
C THR A 352 -9.58 13.98 -23.85
N LYS A 353 -10.62 13.14 -23.97
CA LYS A 353 -10.84 12.18 -25.05
C LYS A 353 -12.29 12.19 -25.48
N THR A 354 -12.58 11.73 -26.70
CA THR A 354 -13.93 11.67 -27.25
C THR A 354 -14.34 10.24 -27.60
N VAL A 355 -15.63 9.94 -27.46
CA VAL A 355 -16.28 8.69 -27.86
C VAL A 355 -17.54 9.03 -28.64
N THR A 356 -17.80 8.38 -29.75
CA THR A 356 -19.06 8.53 -30.48
C THR A 356 -20.06 7.54 -29.92
N VAL A 357 -21.18 8.02 -29.39
CA VAL A 357 -22.31 7.20 -28.94
C VAL A 357 -23.38 7.23 -30.01
N THR A 358 -24.00 6.09 -30.32
CA THR A 358 -25.06 5.99 -31.34
C THR A 358 -26.31 5.40 -30.71
N GLY A 359 -27.45 6.02 -30.95
CA GLY A 359 -28.76 5.51 -30.55
C GLY A 359 -29.55 5.04 -31.77
N THR A 360 -30.31 3.96 -31.63
CA THR A 360 -31.15 3.39 -32.70
C THR A 360 -32.53 3.10 -32.12
N GLY A 361 -33.60 3.59 -32.74
CA GLY A 361 -34.98 3.29 -32.33
C GLY A 361 -35.32 3.62 -30.87
N LEU A 362 -34.63 4.61 -30.28
CA LEU A 362 -34.85 5.06 -28.90
C LEU A 362 -36.01 6.07 -28.84
N THR A 363 -36.81 5.97 -27.79
CA THR A 363 -37.95 6.86 -27.53
C THR A 363 -37.62 8.06 -26.62
N SER A 364 -36.40 8.10 -26.07
CA SER A 364 -35.93 9.18 -25.20
C SER A 364 -34.44 9.45 -25.38
N ASN A 365 -34.00 10.65 -25.03
CA ASN A 365 -32.59 11.03 -25.06
C ASN A 365 -31.71 10.06 -24.24
N ILE A 366 -30.43 9.98 -24.61
CA ILE A 366 -29.44 9.17 -23.91
C ILE A 366 -28.83 10.02 -22.79
N THR A 367 -29.12 9.70 -21.54
CA THR A 367 -28.46 10.29 -20.37
C THR A 367 -27.06 9.69 -20.19
N VAL A 368 -26.07 10.52 -19.85
CA VAL A 368 -24.68 10.10 -19.63
C VAL A 368 -24.22 10.51 -18.23
N THR A 369 -23.66 9.56 -17.49
CA THR A 369 -23.15 9.77 -16.13
C THR A 369 -21.73 9.21 -15.99
N SER A 370 -20.98 9.72 -15.00
CA SER A 370 -19.64 9.25 -14.63
C SER A 370 -19.66 8.79 -13.19
N SER A 371 -19.05 7.64 -12.88
CA SER A 371 -19.01 7.09 -11.52
C SER A 371 -17.94 7.72 -10.62
N HIS A 372 -17.08 8.59 -11.15
CA HIS A 372 -15.96 9.18 -10.40
C HIS A 372 -15.84 10.68 -10.66
N ASN A 373 -15.70 11.46 -9.58
CA ASN A 373 -15.64 12.93 -9.61
C ASN A 373 -14.46 13.54 -10.39
N MET A 374 -13.35 12.82 -10.56
CA MET A 374 -12.20 13.25 -11.37
C MET A 374 -12.48 13.16 -12.87
N TYR A 375 -13.59 12.51 -13.26
CA TYR A 375 -14.01 12.35 -14.65
C TYR A 375 -15.32 13.10 -14.88
N THR A 376 -15.30 14.09 -15.77
CA THR A 376 -16.50 14.78 -16.22
C THR A 376 -16.84 14.41 -17.65
N VAL A 377 -18.12 14.49 -17.99
CA VAL A 377 -18.67 14.10 -19.28
C VAL A 377 -19.49 15.24 -19.88
N THR A 378 -19.27 15.52 -21.16
CA THR A 378 -19.99 16.58 -21.88
C THR A 378 -20.34 16.11 -23.30
N PRO A 379 -21.62 16.15 -23.72
CA PRO A 379 -22.79 16.52 -22.92
C PRO A 379 -23.24 15.39 -21.97
N THR A 380 -24.03 15.74 -20.94
CA THR A 380 -24.68 14.77 -20.02
C THR A 380 -25.99 14.19 -20.57
N SER A 381 -26.45 14.69 -21.72
CA SER A 381 -27.59 14.17 -22.47
C SER A 381 -27.31 14.27 -23.96
N LEU A 382 -27.50 13.18 -24.69
CA LEU A 382 -27.41 13.09 -26.15
C LEU A 382 -28.80 12.85 -26.76
N PRO A 383 -29.07 13.29 -28.00
CA PRO A 383 -30.30 12.95 -28.72
C PRO A 383 -30.52 11.43 -28.87
N THR A 384 -31.72 11.03 -29.27
CA THR A 384 -32.09 9.62 -29.54
C THR A 384 -31.24 8.96 -30.63
N SER A 385 -30.62 9.73 -31.52
CA SER A 385 -29.65 9.26 -32.53
C SER A 385 -28.23 9.09 -31.99
N GLY A 386 -27.93 9.60 -30.80
CA GLY A 386 -26.58 9.68 -30.23
C GLY A 386 -25.83 10.97 -30.62
N GLY A 387 -24.51 10.94 -30.46
CA GLY A 387 -23.60 12.05 -30.76
C GLY A 387 -22.20 11.84 -30.17
N THR A 388 -21.38 12.88 -30.23
CA THR A 388 -20.02 12.86 -29.66
C THR A 388 -20.05 13.16 -28.16
N LEU A 389 -19.53 12.24 -27.37
CA LEU A 389 -19.30 12.36 -25.94
C LEU A 389 -17.84 12.73 -25.67
N THR A 390 -17.62 13.79 -24.90
CA THR A 390 -16.29 14.19 -24.41
C THR A 390 -16.12 13.74 -22.97
N ILE A 391 -15.05 13.01 -22.68
CA ILE A 391 -14.64 12.57 -21.34
C ILE A 391 -13.40 13.38 -20.95
N LYS A 392 -13.48 14.14 -19.86
CA LYS A 392 -12.38 14.92 -19.30
C LYS A 392 -11.95 14.32 -17.97
N TYR A 393 -10.65 14.10 -17.81
CA TYR A 393 -10.02 13.60 -16.57
C TYR A 393 -9.19 14.72 -15.93
N THR A 394 -9.50 15.08 -14.68
CA THR A 394 -8.81 16.10 -13.88
C THR A 394 -8.48 15.51 -12.51
N PRO A 395 -7.32 14.86 -12.35
CA PRO A 395 -6.96 14.24 -11.08
C PRO A 395 -6.67 15.27 -9.99
N THR A 396 -7.13 14.97 -8.78
CA THR A 396 -6.88 15.76 -7.56
C THR A 396 -5.94 15.06 -6.57
N SER A 397 -5.51 13.83 -6.88
CA SER A 397 -4.54 13.04 -6.12
C SER A 397 -3.65 12.27 -7.10
N ALA A 398 -2.46 11.84 -6.68
CA ALA A 398 -1.62 10.95 -7.48
C ALA A 398 -2.17 9.51 -7.50
N GLY A 399 -1.72 8.69 -8.44
CA GLY A 399 -2.11 7.28 -8.58
C GLY A 399 -3.00 7.01 -9.80
N THR A 400 -3.40 5.74 -9.97
CA THR A 400 -4.28 5.33 -11.08
C THR A 400 -5.75 5.44 -10.68
N HIS A 401 -6.53 6.14 -11.49
CA HIS A 401 -7.97 6.30 -11.31
C HIS A 401 -8.74 5.66 -12.47
N ASN A 402 -9.97 5.25 -12.17
CA ASN A 402 -10.88 4.63 -13.12
C ASN A 402 -12.29 5.22 -12.95
N SER A 403 -13.03 5.36 -14.05
CA SER A 403 -14.45 5.73 -14.04
C SER A 403 -15.26 4.87 -15.00
N SER A 404 -16.48 4.52 -14.58
CA SER A 404 -17.50 3.94 -15.43
C SER A 404 -18.38 5.07 -15.97
N ILE A 405 -18.33 5.29 -17.28
CA ILE A 405 -19.18 6.24 -17.99
C ILE A 405 -20.42 5.51 -18.51
N VAL A 406 -21.58 5.76 -17.91
CA VAL A 406 -22.81 5.02 -18.17
C VAL A 406 -23.75 5.84 -19.05
N CYS A 407 -24.14 5.28 -20.19
CA CYS A 407 -25.11 5.88 -21.11
C CYS A 407 -26.44 5.11 -21.04
N THR A 408 -27.57 5.79 -20.80
CA THR A 408 -28.90 5.15 -20.60
C THR A 408 -30.02 5.85 -21.37
N SER A 409 -30.97 5.09 -21.90
CA SER A 409 -32.23 5.58 -22.49
C SER A 409 -33.32 4.52 -22.30
N GLY A 410 -34.33 4.80 -21.46
CA GLY A 410 -35.31 3.80 -21.04
C GLY A 410 -34.65 2.57 -20.40
N SER A 411 -34.91 1.38 -20.95
CA SER A 411 -34.29 0.11 -20.52
C SER A 411 -32.94 -0.18 -21.18
N HIS A 412 -32.47 0.67 -22.10
CA HIS A 412 -31.20 0.51 -22.80
C HIS A 412 -30.07 1.15 -22.00
N SER A 413 -28.95 0.43 -21.86
CA SER A 413 -27.76 0.92 -21.16
C SER A 413 -26.46 0.34 -21.74
N ILE A 414 -25.42 1.17 -21.81
CA ILE A 414 -24.03 0.75 -22.06
C ILE A 414 -23.09 1.43 -21.05
N THR A 415 -21.88 0.86 -20.88
CA THR A 415 -20.83 1.38 -20.00
C THR A 415 -19.51 1.48 -20.76
N ILE A 416 -18.84 2.63 -20.69
CA ILE A 416 -17.51 2.90 -21.24
C ILE A 416 -16.54 3.07 -20.06
N THR A 417 -15.44 2.33 -20.05
CA THR A 417 -14.41 2.43 -18.99
C THR A 417 -13.39 3.53 -19.33
N ALA A 418 -13.11 4.44 -18.41
CA ALA A 418 -12.06 5.45 -18.55
C ALA A 418 -10.98 5.27 -17.49
N THR A 419 -9.71 5.20 -17.89
CA THR A 419 -8.56 4.99 -16.98
C THR A 419 -7.51 6.09 -17.18
N GLY A 420 -6.91 6.59 -16.11
CA GLY A 420 -5.82 7.57 -16.16
C GLY A 420 -4.87 7.46 -14.97
N THR A 421 -3.61 7.82 -15.16
CA THR A 421 -2.60 7.85 -14.09
C THR A 421 -2.26 9.29 -13.75
N ALA A 422 -2.24 9.61 -12.46
CA ALA A 422 -1.92 10.93 -11.95
C ALA A 422 -0.55 10.96 -11.29
N VAL A 423 0.23 12.02 -11.55
CA VAL A 423 1.53 12.26 -10.91
C VAL A 423 1.54 13.61 -10.20
N ASN A 424 2.26 13.72 -9.09
CA ASN A 424 2.39 15.00 -8.39
C ASN A 424 3.12 16.03 -9.26
N PRO A 425 2.78 17.33 -9.17
CA PRO A 425 3.55 18.38 -9.81
C PRO A 425 4.99 18.40 -9.27
N PRO A 426 6.01 18.71 -10.09
CA PRO A 426 7.39 18.79 -9.62
C PRO A 426 7.54 19.83 -8.51
N LEU A 427 8.08 19.42 -7.36
CA LEU A 427 8.40 20.32 -6.26
C LEU A 427 9.83 20.87 -6.47
N THR A 428 9.94 22.11 -6.95
CA THR A 428 11.23 22.75 -7.23
C THR A 428 11.45 23.96 -6.33
N PHE A 429 12.69 24.14 -5.86
CA PHE A 429 13.04 25.25 -4.98
C PHE A 429 13.93 26.28 -5.67
N THR A 430 13.67 27.55 -5.37
CA THR A 430 14.47 28.71 -5.80
C THR A 430 15.40 29.14 -4.68
N GLN A 431 16.68 29.33 -4.98
CA GLN A 431 17.65 29.88 -4.03
C GLN A 431 17.32 31.35 -3.73
N VAL A 432 17.36 31.73 -2.46
CA VAL A 432 17.14 33.13 -2.03
C VAL A 432 18.46 33.76 -1.57
N TRP A 433 19.17 33.12 -0.65
CA TRP A 433 20.53 33.51 -0.25
C TRP A 433 21.38 32.27 0.00
N ASN A 434 22.71 32.43 -0.13
CA ASN A 434 23.68 31.35 0.00
C ASN A 434 25.01 31.93 0.50
N TYR A 435 25.42 31.51 1.70
CA TYR A 435 26.67 31.89 2.36
C TYR A 435 27.58 30.66 2.50
N SER A 436 27.77 29.97 1.38
CA SER A 436 28.68 28.82 1.28
C SER A 436 30.01 29.19 0.63
N GLU A 437 30.99 28.30 0.63
CA GLU A 437 32.27 28.52 -0.05
C GLU A 437 32.10 28.78 -1.56
N LYS A 438 31.01 28.32 -2.17
CA LYS A 438 30.69 28.56 -3.58
C LYS A 438 29.93 29.86 -3.84
N SER A 439 29.54 30.60 -2.79
CA SER A 439 28.81 31.85 -2.89
C SER A 439 29.28 32.79 -1.79
N THR A 440 30.32 33.57 -2.11
CA THR A 440 30.96 34.49 -1.14
C THR A 440 30.35 35.89 -1.14
N ASP A 441 29.65 36.26 -2.21
CA ASP A 441 29.08 37.61 -2.37
C ASP A 441 28.01 37.91 -1.32
N GLY A 442 28.19 39.02 -0.60
CA GLY A 442 27.26 39.44 0.46
C GLY A 442 27.27 38.55 1.71
N THR A 443 28.29 37.70 1.90
CA THR A 443 28.41 36.87 3.11
C THR A 443 28.54 37.76 4.35
N PRO A 444 27.63 37.65 5.34
CA PRO A 444 27.69 38.44 6.56
C PRO A 444 28.84 37.98 7.46
N ALA A 445 29.32 38.87 8.33
CA ALA A 445 30.48 38.62 9.19
C ALA A 445 30.33 37.35 10.05
N TRP A 446 29.12 37.08 10.57
CA TRP A 446 28.83 35.91 11.38
C TRP A 446 29.04 34.58 10.63
N ALA A 447 28.83 34.58 9.30
CA ALA A 447 28.95 33.41 8.44
C ALA A 447 30.27 33.34 7.67
N SER A 448 31.20 34.28 7.91
CA SER A 448 32.45 34.38 7.14
C SER A 448 33.37 33.17 7.35
N ASP A 449 33.55 32.77 8.62
CA ASP A 449 34.29 31.56 9.01
C ASP A 449 33.37 30.34 9.03
N LYS A 450 33.46 29.51 7.99
CA LYS A 450 32.62 28.32 7.81
C LYS A 450 32.92 27.21 8.82
N THR A 451 34.09 27.24 9.48
CA THR A 451 34.47 26.27 10.51
C THR A 451 33.74 26.52 11.83
N LYS A 452 33.14 27.70 11.99
CA LYS A 452 32.36 28.08 13.17
C LYS A 452 30.86 27.81 13.05
N ILE A 453 30.41 27.28 11.92
CA ILE A 453 28.98 27.02 11.63
C ILE A 453 28.76 25.51 11.65
N ARG A 454 28.11 24.96 12.68
CA ARG A 454 28.04 23.49 12.86
C ARG A 454 26.66 22.87 12.68
N ASN A 455 25.67 23.37 13.42
CA ASN A 455 24.29 22.86 13.40
C ASN A 455 23.32 24.03 13.46
N MET A 456 22.08 23.79 13.04
CA MET A 456 21.02 24.79 13.15
C MET A 456 19.64 24.17 13.31
N ASP A 457 18.71 24.97 13.81
CA ASP A 457 17.28 24.71 13.68
C ASP A 457 16.50 26.00 13.42
N PHE A 458 15.25 25.84 12.97
CA PHE A 458 14.34 26.92 12.62
C PHE A 458 13.20 27.05 13.65
N GLY A 459 12.90 28.28 14.06
CA GLY A 459 11.74 28.58 14.90
C GLY A 459 11.31 30.04 14.79
N GLY A 460 10.01 30.29 14.57
CA GLY A 460 9.43 31.64 14.60
C GLY A 460 10.04 32.63 13.58
N GLY A 461 10.46 32.16 12.41
CA GLY A 461 11.11 33.00 11.39
C GLY A 461 12.61 33.22 11.61
N LYS A 462 13.19 32.58 12.62
CA LYS A 462 14.60 32.70 12.99
C LYS A 462 15.33 31.38 12.80
N LEU A 463 16.60 31.44 12.48
CA LEU A 463 17.54 30.32 12.57
C LEU A 463 18.40 30.50 13.81
N TYR A 464 18.60 29.41 14.54
CA TYR A 464 19.52 29.35 15.66
C TYR A 464 20.72 28.55 15.21
N VAL A 465 21.86 29.21 15.07
CA VAL A 465 23.08 28.62 14.47
C VAL A 465 24.12 28.40 15.57
N VAL A 466 24.53 27.15 15.74
CA VAL A 466 25.48 26.75 16.77
C VAL A 466 26.92 26.99 16.29
N ASN A 467 27.65 27.75 17.09
CA ASN A 467 29.10 27.89 17.00
C ASN A 467 29.75 27.23 18.21
N PRO A 468 30.24 25.99 18.08
CA PRO A 468 30.81 25.25 19.21
C PRO A 468 32.18 25.79 19.65
N SER A 469 32.94 26.40 18.73
CA SER A 469 34.31 26.88 18.98
C SER A 469 34.32 28.08 19.92
N ASP A 470 33.43 29.05 19.67
CA ASP A 470 33.23 30.20 20.57
C ASP A 470 32.20 29.86 21.68
N GLY A 471 31.47 28.76 21.48
CA GLY A 471 30.45 28.24 22.37
C GLY A 471 29.28 29.19 22.58
N ILE A 472 28.74 29.67 21.46
CA ILE A 472 27.61 30.59 21.36
C ILE A 472 26.56 30.02 20.41
N ILE A 473 25.33 30.52 20.52
CA ILE A 473 24.26 30.28 19.55
C ILE A 473 23.84 31.64 18.99
N GLN A 474 23.93 31.78 17.67
CA GLN A 474 23.59 33.01 16.96
C GLN A 474 22.14 32.96 16.48
N VAL A 475 21.41 34.05 16.66
CA VAL A 475 20.01 34.18 16.21
C VAL A 475 20.00 34.98 14.91
N ILE A 476 19.54 34.35 13.83
CA ILE A 476 19.59 34.88 12.47
C ILE A 476 18.17 35.01 11.92
N ASN A 477 17.87 36.08 11.18
CA ASN A 477 16.64 36.16 10.39
C ASN A 477 16.67 35.11 9.28
N ALA A 478 15.73 34.16 9.30
CA ALA A 478 15.76 33.02 8.39
C ALA A 478 15.59 33.41 6.91
N GLN A 479 14.89 34.51 6.62
CA GLN A 479 14.58 34.92 5.25
C GLN A 479 15.60 35.89 4.68
N THR A 480 16.26 36.71 5.52
CA THR A 480 17.25 37.70 5.06
C THR A 480 18.69 37.28 5.29
N GLY A 481 18.96 36.34 6.21
CA GLY A 481 20.32 35.94 6.58
C GLY A 481 21.03 36.92 7.55
N GLU A 482 20.35 37.96 8.00
CA GLU A 482 20.88 38.96 8.93
C GLU A 482 21.01 38.41 10.35
N LYS A 483 22.14 38.68 11.01
CA LYS A 483 22.30 38.37 12.44
C LYS A 483 21.51 39.36 13.28
N LEU A 484 20.63 38.83 14.13
CA LEU A 484 19.81 39.62 15.06
C LEU A 484 20.53 39.82 16.40
N LYS A 485 21.05 38.74 16.99
CA LYS A 485 21.75 38.74 18.29
C LYS A 485 22.46 37.40 18.54
N ASP A 486 23.16 37.29 19.65
CA ASP A 486 23.57 36.01 20.24
C ASP A 486 22.62 35.67 21.40
N LEU A 487 22.34 34.38 21.64
CA LEU A 487 21.59 33.96 22.83
C LEU A 487 22.38 34.26 24.10
N ASN A 488 21.66 34.54 25.20
CA ASN A 488 22.29 34.64 26.51
C ASN A 488 22.87 33.26 26.90
N MET A 489 24.19 33.17 27.07
CA MET A 489 24.89 31.93 27.39
C MET A 489 25.28 31.81 28.87
N THR A 490 24.73 32.64 29.74
CA THR A 490 25.08 32.67 31.19
C THR A 490 24.74 31.34 31.85
N GLY A 491 25.75 30.67 32.42
CA GLY A 491 25.58 29.36 33.08
C GLY A 491 25.60 28.16 32.14
N VAL A 492 25.86 28.35 30.84
CA VAL A 492 26.06 27.25 29.88
C VAL A 492 27.53 26.81 29.91
N ASP A 493 27.79 25.56 30.31
CA ASP A 493 29.12 25.01 30.58
C ASP A 493 29.16 23.46 30.46
N GLY A 494 30.35 22.88 30.65
CA GLY A 494 30.55 21.43 30.79
C GLY A 494 30.55 20.62 29.49
N GLY A 495 31.11 19.42 29.55
CA GLY A 495 31.34 18.57 28.36
C GLY A 495 32.64 18.92 27.63
N VAL A 496 32.91 18.18 26.55
CA VAL A 496 34.03 18.45 25.62
C VAL A 496 33.80 19.78 24.89
N LEU A 497 32.56 20.04 24.50
CA LEU A 497 32.10 21.29 23.91
C LEU A 497 30.80 21.67 24.62
N LYS A 498 30.73 22.89 25.17
CA LYS A 498 29.60 23.34 25.99
C LYS A 498 28.27 23.47 25.23
N VAL A 499 28.32 23.58 23.90
CA VAL A 499 27.16 23.56 23.02
C VAL A 499 27.53 22.90 21.69
N MET A 500 26.66 22.04 21.18
CA MET A 500 26.94 21.17 20.05
C MET A 500 25.80 21.12 19.02
N ASP A 501 24.56 20.96 19.49
CA ASP A 501 23.35 20.96 18.66
C ASP A 501 22.25 21.78 19.36
N CYS A 502 21.30 22.27 18.57
CA CYS A 502 20.14 23.01 19.08
C CYS A 502 18.87 22.58 18.38
N LEU A 503 17.72 22.80 19.03
CA LEU A 503 16.41 22.66 18.43
C LEU A 503 15.43 23.70 18.96
N CYS A 504 14.40 24.00 18.17
CA CYS A 504 13.30 24.88 18.55
C CYS A 504 12.04 24.08 18.85
N SER A 505 11.27 24.51 19.86
CA SER A 505 9.97 23.94 20.20
C SER A 505 9.02 25.06 20.64
N GLY A 506 8.15 25.49 19.72
CA GLY A 506 7.39 26.72 19.90
C GLY A 506 8.34 27.92 20.05
N ASP A 507 8.17 28.70 21.10
CA ASP A 507 9.06 29.82 21.43
C ASP A 507 10.35 29.39 22.15
N LYS A 508 10.42 28.14 22.63
CA LYS A 508 11.54 27.65 23.43
C LYS A 508 12.69 27.19 22.53
N ILE A 509 13.91 27.41 23.03
CA ILE A 509 15.14 26.93 22.40
C ILE A 509 15.79 25.93 23.34
N LEU A 510 16.18 24.78 22.83
CA LEU A 510 16.94 23.78 23.57
C LEU A 510 18.31 23.61 22.92
N ALA A 511 19.34 23.39 23.72
CA ALA A 511 20.68 23.07 23.22
C ALA A 511 21.39 22.08 24.12
N CYS A 512 22.20 21.19 23.54
CA CYS A 512 22.98 20.21 24.28
C CYS A 512 24.49 20.42 24.15
N ASN A 513 25.23 19.99 25.16
CA ASN A 513 26.68 19.87 25.09
C ASN A 513 27.10 18.54 24.45
N LEU A 514 28.39 18.38 24.21
CA LEU A 514 29.00 17.10 23.84
C LEU A 514 29.61 16.45 25.09
N ALA A 515 29.14 15.27 25.48
CA ALA A 515 29.57 14.59 26.69
C ALA A 515 30.29 13.26 26.41
N THR A 516 31.22 12.93 27.31
CA THR A 516 31.92 11.65 27.40
C THR A 516 32.06 11.30 28.89
N PRO A 517 32.29 10.03 29.25
CA PRO A 517 32.56 9.66 30.65
C PRO A 517 33.71 10.45 31.30
N ALA A 518 34.68 10.94 30.52
CA ALA A 518 35.84 11.69 31.00
C ALA A 518 35.62 13.21 31.14
N ASN A 519 34.61 13.77 30.46
CA ASN A 519 34.45 15.23 30.34
C ASN A 519 33.18 15.79 31.00
N GLY A 520 32.49 14.97 31.80
CA GLY A 520 31.36 15.39 32.63
C GLY A 520 29.98 15.03 32.06
N PRO A 521 28.89 15.54 32.67
CA PRO A 521 27.53 15.13 32.33
C PRO A 521 27.09 15.62 30.95
N LEU A 522 26.15 14.87 30.35
CA LEU A 522 25.30 15.36 29.27
C LEU A 522 24.36 16.39 29.88
N LYS A 523 24.43 17.61 29.35
CA LYS A 523 23.56 18.72 29.72
C LYS A 523 22.72 19.13 28.53
N VAL A 524 21.44 19.39 28.81
CA VAL A 524 20.54 20.11 27.90
C VAL A 524 20.11 21.37 28.61
N TYR A 525 20.22 22.50 27.93
CA TYR A 525 19.78 23.81 28.37
C TYR A 525 18.51 24.20 27.65
N ILE A 526 17.66 24.96 28.32
CA ILE A 526 16.43 25.49 27.72
C ILE A 526 16.31 26.99 28.00
N TRP A 527 15.93 27.71 26.95
CA TRP A 527 15.51 29.10 26.98
C TRP A 527 14.01 29.13 26.76
N ASP A 528 13.27 29.85 27.61
CA ASP A 528 11.82 29.97 27.43
C ASP A 528 11.44 30.82 26.20
N ASN A 529 12.35 31.71 25.79
CA ASN A 529 12.37 32.41 24.51
C ASN A 529 13.79 32.95 24.24
N ASP A 530 14.05 33.49 23.06
CA ASP A 530 15.39 33.95 22.67
C ASP A 530 15.92 35.19 23.43
N ASN A 531 15.13 35.81 24.31
CA ASN A 531 15.55 36.87 25.23
C ASN A 531 15.78 36.35 26.66
N ALA A 532 15.35 35.13 26.98
CA ALA A 532 15.46 34.59 28.33
C ALA A 532 16.91 34.24 28.69
N GLN A 533 17.21 34.17 29.99
CA GLN A 533 18.39 33.48 30.47
C GLN A 533 18.15 31.96 30.42
N PRO A 534 19.15 31.13 30.07
CA PRO A 534 18.98 29.68 30.07
C PRO A 534 18.88 29.10 31.46
N ARG A 535 18.24 27.94 31.54
CA ARG A 535 18.29 27.04 32.69
C ARG A 535 18.70 25.63 32.26
N VAL A 536 19.31 24.88 33.17
CA VAL A 536 19.59 23.45 32.96
C VAL A 536 18.26 22.70 32.92
N PHE A 537 18.01 21.99 31.82
CA PHE A 537 16.82 21.17 31.60
C PHE A 537 17.09 19.68 31.88
N LEU A 538 18.28 19.20 31.50
CA LEU A 538 18.80 17.88 31.80
C LEU A 538 20.26 18.02 32.24
N SER A 539 20.67 17.28 33.25
CA SER A 539 22.08 17.05 33.60
C SER A 539 22.22 15.63 34.12
N THR A 540 22.94 14.78 33.39
CA THR A 540 23.05 13.35 33.73
C THR A 540 24.41 12.78 33.34
N THR A 541 24.86 11.74 34.04
CA THR A 541 26.01 10.89 33.66
C THR A 541 25.56 9.52 33.14
N SER A 542 24.25 9.26 33.10
CA SER A 542 23.69 7.97 32.70
C SER A 542 23.56 7.86 31.18
N PHE A 543 24.67 7.60 30.50
CA PHE A 543 24.73 7.51 29.03
C PHE A 543 24.51 6.10 28.47
N GLY A 544 23.81 5.21 29.19
CA GLY A 544 23.50 3.87 28.68
C GLY A 544 24.74 3.03 28.32
N GLY A 545 25.89 3.30 28.95
CA GLY A 545 27.17 2.66 28.65
C GLY A 545 27.90 3.18 27.41
N MET A 546 27.48 4.32 26.85
CA MET A 546 28.10 4.88 25.64
C MET A 546 29.26 5.83 25.95
N ASP A 547 30.32 5.77 25.13
CA ASP A 547 31.55 6.56 25.32
C ASP A 547 31.42 8.03 24.90
N ARG A 548 30.39 8.35 24.11
CA ARG A 548 30.13 9.69 23.56
C ARG A 548 28.65 9.87 23.29
N ILE A 549 28.12 11.05 23.62
CA ILE A 549 26.72 11.43 23.40
C ILE A 549 26.60 12.96 23.28
N GLY A 550 25.56 13.43 22.58
CA GLY A 550 25.29 14.87 22.41
C GLY A 550 25.85 15.47 21.12
N ASP A 551 26.30 14.66 20.17
CA ASP A 551 26.57 15.12 18.80
C ASP A 551 25.33 15.76 18.19
N ASN A 552 24.18 15.09 18.37
CA ASN A 552 22.88 15.54 17.92
C ASN A 552 21.76 15.05 18.85
N PHE A 553 20.63 15.75 18.82
CA PHE A 553 19.42 15.34 19.56
C PHE A 553 18.13 15.78 18.87
N THR A 554 17.01 15.23 19.35
CA THR A 554 15.68 15.65 18.90
C THR A 554 14.70 15.62 20.07
N LEU A 555 13.56 16.29 19.88
CA LEU A 555 12.44 16.32 20.81
C LEU A 555 11.22 15.74 20.11
N GLU A 556 10.59 14.74 20.72
CA GLU A 556 9.24 14.30 20.39
C GLU A 556 8.25 14.89 21.40
N GLY A 557 7.12 15.41 20.92
CA GLY A 557 6.15 16.11 21.77
C GLY A 557 6.60 17.55 22.06
N SER A 558 6.48 17.99 23.31
CA SER A 558 6.88 19.32 23.75
C SER A 558 7.89 19.26 24.90
N ALA A 559 8.49 20.41 25.21
CA ALA A 559 9.35 20.57 26.38
C ALA A 559 8.57 20.48 27.72
N ASP A 560 7.24 20.42 27.67
CA ASP A 560 6.39 20.19 28.85
C ASP A 560 6.05 18.70 28.99
N ASN A 561 5.72 18.01 27.90
CA ASN A 561 5.39 16.59 27.89
C ASN A 561 5.90 15.96 26.58
N GLY A 562 6.90 15.10 26.69
CA GLY A 562 7.64 14.63 25.52
C GLY A 562 8.78 13.69 25.85
N LYS A 563 9.71 13.52 24.90
CA LYS A 563 10.93 12.71 25.06
C LYS A 563 12.08 13.36 24.30
N LEU A 564 13.25 13.46 24.93
CA LEU A 564 14.49 13.78 24.25
C LEU A 564 15.14 12.49 23.74
N TYR A 565 15.49 12.46 22.45
CA TYR A 565 16.22 11.34 21.86
C TYR A 565 17.65 11.75 21.54
N PHE A 566 18.57 10.86 21.89
CA PHE A 566 19.98 10.93 21.51
C PHE A 566 20.38 9.61 20.85
N ALA A 567 21.24 9.69 19.84
CA ALA A 567 22.01 8.54 19.42
C ALA A 567 23.30 8.49 20.24
N GLY A 568 23.59 7.36 20.86
CA GLY A 568 24.87 7.09 21.51
C GLY A 568 25.68 6.07 20.71
N GLY A 569 27.01 6.17 20.78
CA GLY A 569 27.94 5.32 20.02
C GLY A 569 28.77 6.12 19.02
N GLY A 570 29.71 5.45 18.35
CA GLY A 570 30.67 6.07 17.43
C GLY A 570 30.94 5.23 16.18
N VAL A 571 32.18 5.33 15.69
CA VAL A 571 32.58 4.86 14.35
C VAL A 571 32.54 3.34 14.19
N SER A 572 32.76 2.60 15.27
CA SER A 572 32.90 1.14 15.27
C SER A 572 32.06 0.44 16.34
N THR A 573 31.26 1.18 17.10
CA THR A 573 30.41 0.64 18.17
C THR A 573 28.96 0.65 17.71
N GLU A 574 28.25 -0.44 17.93
CA GLU A 574 26.80 -0.49 17.69
C GLU A 574 26.09 0.65 18.43
N ASN A 575 25.26 1.38 17.69
CA ASN A 575 24.58 2.54 18.24
C ASN A 575 23.37 2.13 19.09
N LYS A 576 23.13 2.92 20.12
CA LYS A 576 21.90 2.85 20.93
C LYS A 576 21.13 4.15 20.77
N VAL A 577 19.81 4.08 20.91
CA VAL A 577 19.00 5.26 21.15
C VAL A 577 18.73 5.40 22.64
N LEU A 578 18.90 6.62 23.15
CA LEU A 578 18.65 6.97 24.54
C LEU A 578 17.49 7.96 24.58
N MET A 579 16.48 7.63 25.37
CA MET A 579 15.22 8.37 25.46
C MET A 579 15.02 8.88 26.88
N TYR A 580 15.07 10.19 27.05
CA TYR A 580 14.80 10.84 28.34
C TYR A 580 13.39 11.42 28.34
N THR A 581 12.50 10.82 29.13
CA THR A 581 11.10 11.26 29.23
C THR A 581 11.00 12.63 29.91
N ILE A 582 10.12 13.46 29.38
CA ILE A 582 9.74 14.76 29.93
C ILE A 582 8.31 14.65 30.44
N THR A 583 8.09 15.07 31.68
CA THR A 583 6.76 15.11 32.29
C THR A 583 6.61 16.42 33.05
N ASN A 584 5.58 17.19 32.71
CA ASN A 584 5.29 18.50 33.30
C ASN A 584 6.51 19.44 33.38
N GLY A 585 7.28 19.53 32.30
CA GLY A 585 8.43 20.42 32.19
C GLY A 585 9.71 19.93 32.88
N VAL A 586 9.72 18.69 33.37
CA VAL A 586 10.89 18.07 34.04
C VAL A 586 11.40 16.91 33.18
N CYS A 587 12.67 16.96 32.80
CA CYS A 587 13.33 15.88 32.06
C CYS A 587 13.93 14.85 33.03
N ALA A 588 13.60 13.57 32.82
CA ALA A 588 14.18 12.47 33.58
C ALA A 588 15.70 12.38 33.34
N THR A 589 16.45 12.04 34.38
CA THR A 589 17.92 11.90 34.29
C THR A 589 18.38 10.50 33.90
N THR A 590 17.48 9.50 33.96
CA THR A 590 17.74 8.13 33.53
C THR A 590 17.01 7.86 32.21
N PRO A 591 17.70 7.43 31.14
CA PRO A 591 17.07 7.16 29.87
C PRO A 591 16.50 5.74 29.80
N THR A 592 15.46 5.56 29.00
CA THR A 592 15.19 4.27 28.36
C THR A 592 16.20 4.06 27.23
N VAL A 593 16.81 2.88 27.17
CA VAL A 593 17.86 2.55 26.20
C VAL A 593 17.40 1.42 25.30
N LYS A 594 17.55 1.59 23.98
CA LYS A 594 17.28 0.55 22.98
C LYS A 594 18.46 0.43 22.03
N ASP A 595 18.84 -0.80 21.70
CA ASP A 595 19.84 -1.06 20.67
C ASP A 595 19.25 -0.75 19.29
N LEU A 596 20.05 -0.19 18.38
CA LEU A 596 19.65 -0.10 16.97
C LEU A 596 20.07 -1.37 16.25
N LYS A 597 19.09 -2.13 15.76
CA LYS A 597 19.28 -3.44 15.13
C LYS A 597 18.53 -3.54 13.81
N LYS A 598 19.04 -4.38 12.91
CA LYS A 598 18.28 -4.93 11.78
C LYS A 598 17.23 -5.91 12.29
N ASP A 599 16.32 -6.30 11.41
CA ASP A 599 15.29 -7.32 11.67
C ASP A 599 15.88 -8.70 12.00
N ASP A 600 17.05 -9.02 11.43
CA ASP A 600 17.84 -10.21 11.75
C ASP A 600 18.57 -10.17 13.11
N GLY A 601 18.48 -9.05 13.83
CA GLY A 601 19.12 -8.84 15.14
C GLY A 601 20.54 -8.27 15.09
N THR A 602 21.13 -8.08 13.90
CA THR A 602 22.46 -7.48 13.73
C THR A 602 22.47 -6.03 14.18
N GLY A 603 23.44 -5.63 15.00
CA GLY A 603 23.58 -4.24 15.43
C GLY A 603 23.97 -3.29 14.29
N ILE A 604 23.53 -2.04 14.41
CA ILE A 604 23.76 -0.99 13.41
C ILE A 604 24.80 0.00 13.92
N VAL A 605 25.72 0.37 13.03
CA VAL A 605 26.74 1.40 13.26
C VAL A 605 26.46 2.57 12.31
N LEU A 606 25.92 3.66 12.85
CA LEU A 606 25.61 4.90 12.14
C LEU A 606 26.88 5.68 11.77
N GLY A 607 27.98 5.51 12.51
CA GLY A 607 29.25 6.19 12.25
C GLY A 607 29.41 7.51 13.02
N LEU A 608 30.11 8.48 12.41
CA LEU A 608 30.35 9.79 13.03
C LEU A 608 29.10 10.68 13.05
N SER A 609 28.99 11.48 14.11
CA SER A 609 27.87 12.39 14.41
C SER A 609 26.50 11.70 14.37
N PRO A 610 26.29 10.55 15.04
CA PRO A 610 25.05 9.81 14.89
C PRO A 610 23.84 10.66 15.31
N ARG A 611 22.76 10.60 14.53
CA ARG A 611 21.53 11.37 14.74
C ARG A 611 20.32 10.44 14.81
N VAL A 612 19.40 10.79 15.72
CA VAL A 612 18.04 10.25 15.73
C VAL A 612 17.05 11.38 15.54
N ARG A 613 16.05 11.19 14.66
CA ARG A 613 14.93 12.13 14.44
C ARG A 613 13.60 11.42 14.71
N ALA A 614 12.80 11.92 15.65
CA ALA A 614 11.47 11.36 15.89
C ALA A 614 10.58 11.53 14.65
N SER A 615 9.77 10.53 14.31
CA SER A 615 8.81 10.60 13.20
C SER A 615 7.44 11.16 13.60
N GLY A 616 7.18 11.31 14.91
CA GLY A 616 5.88 11.70 15.45
C GLY A 616 4.86 10.55 15.54
N THR A 617 5.26 9.30 15.30
CA THR A 617 4.38 8.12 15.28
C THR A 617 4.91 6.97 16.15
N GLY A 618 5.64 7.28 17.22
CA GLY A 618 6.31 6.26 18.04
C GLY A 618 7.44 5.53 17.31
N LYS A 619 7.97 6.14 16.24
CA LYS A 619 9.09 5.66 15.45
C LYS A 619 10.13 6.76 15.34
N TYR A 620 11.33 6.40 14.91
CA TYR A 620 12.41 7.37 14.74
C TYR A 620 13.37 6.98 13.63
N TRP A 621 13.93 7.97 12.96
CA TRP A 621 14.96 7.81 11.94
C TRP A 621 16.33 7.76 12.59
N GLY A 622 17.12 6.72 12.30
CA GLY A 622 18.55 6.67 12.60
C GLY A 622 19.36 7.08 11.35
N ILE A 623 20.29 8.01 11.55
CA ILE A 623 21.04 8.69 10.47
C ILE A 623 22.50 8.85 10.89
N GLY A 624 23.44 8.64 9.97
CA GLY A 624 24.86 8.90 10.20
C GLY A 624 25.72 8.52 9.00
N GLN A 625 27.00 8.91 9.02
CA GLN A 625 27.97 8.73 7.92
C GLN A 625 27.90 7.37 7.19
N ASN A 626 27.69 6.28 7.93
CA ASN A 626 27.82 4.93 7.40
C ASN A 626 26.46 4.31 7.05
N TYR A 627 25.36 5.05 7.21
CA TYR A 627 24.03 4.47 7.16
C TYR A 627 23.03 5.40 6.49
N TYR A 628 22.33 4.88 5.48
CA TYR A 628 21.21 5.58 4.87
C TYR A 628 20.12 5.83 5.92
N PRO A 629 19.40 6.97 5.84
CA PRO A 629 18.29 7.25 6.75
C PRO A 629 17.35 6.04 6.86
N THR A 630 17.23 5.50 8.05
CA THR A 630 16.46 4.28 8.31
C THR A 630 15.47 4.51 9.43
N LEU A 631 14.22 4.18 9.19
CA LEU A 631 13.14 4.24 10.16
C LEU A 631 13.21 3.01 11.05
N PHE A 632 13.15 3.24 12.35
CA PHE A 632 13.14 2.24 13.39
C PHE A 632 11.80 2.26 14.14
N SER A 633 11.36 1.07 14.57
CA SER A 633 10.29 0.92 15.55
C SER A 633 10.69 1.48 16.92
N GLU A 634 9.73 1.63 17.85
CA GLU A 634 9.99 2.03 19.24
C GLU A 634 10.98 1.10 19.96
N ASP A 635 11.09 -0.15 19.51
CA ASP A 635 12.02 -1.15 20.05
C ASP A 635 13.43 -1.12 19.44
N GLY A 636 13.70 -0.19 18.51
CA GLY A 636 15.02 -0.08 17.89
C GLY A 636 15.28 -1.07 16.76
N ILE A 637 14.23 -1.69 16.22
CA ILE A 637 14.34 -2.58 15.05
C ILE A 637 14.07 -1.79 13.77
N ALA A 638 14.98 -1.87 12.81
CA ALA A 638 14.86 -1.24 11.49
C ALA A 638 13.63 -1.78 10.75
N THR A 639 12.80 -0.88 10.23
CA THR A 639 11.59 -1.23 9.48
C THR A 639 11.64 -0.81 8.02
N THR A 640 12.31 0.30 7.72
CA THR A 640 12.36 0.84 6.35
C THR A 640 13.60 1.70 6.19
N THR A 641 14.44 1.38 5.21
CA THR A 641 15.59 2.19 4.82
C THR A 641 15.25 3.00 3.58
N LEU A 642 15.64 4.28 3.56
CA LEU A 642 15.50 5.11 2.38
C LEU A 642 16.29 4.51 1.22
N LYS A 643 15.66 4.46 0.04
CA LYS A 643 16.29 3.94 -1.18
C LYS A 643 17.66 4.59 -1.45
N PRO A 644 18.76 3.81 -1.53
CA PRO A 644 20.11 4.36 -1.76
C PRO A 644 20.21 5.26 -2.98
N GLU A 645 19.58 4.90 -4.10
CA GLU A 645 19.62 5.66 -5.35
C GLU A 645 18.95 7.03 -5.22
N ALA A 646 18.01 7.19 -4.26
CA ALA A 646 17.41 8.48 -3.97
C ALA A 646 18.45 9.48 -3.44
N LEU A 647 19.57 9.02 -2.86
CA LEU A 647 20.69 9.83 -2.37
C LEU A 647 21.94 9.72 -3.25
N ASN A 648 21.78 9.39 -4.53
CA ASN A 648 22.89 9.06 -5.44
C ASN A 648 23.79 7.93 -4.90
N SER A 649 23.28 7.07 -4.03
CA SER A 649 24.05 6.04 -3.33
C SER A 649 25.18 6.59 -2.44
N ASP A 650 25.04 7.83 -1.95
CA ASP A 650 25.89 8.36 -0.88
C ASP A 650 25.20 8.26 0.48
N ASN A 651 25.83 7.55 1.42
CA ASN A 651 25.38 7.42 2.80
C ASN A 651 26.11 8.38 3.77
N ALA A 652 27.02 9.24 3.30
CA ALA A 652 27.84 10.09 4.17
C ALA A 652 27.06 11.28 4.78
N GLY A 653 25.79 11.46 4.39
CA GLY A 653 24.87 12.43 4.95
C GLY A 653 24.58 12.25 6.44
N ASN A 654 24.21 13.36 7.10
CA ASN A 654 23.92 13.35 8.54
C ASN A 654 22.56 13.97 8.93
N GLU A 655 21.75 14.36 7.96
CA GLU A 655 20.42 14.90 8.22
C GLU A 655 19.40 14.27 7.29
N PHE A 656 18.20 14.06 7.84
CA PHE A 656 17.01 13.66 7.12
C PHE A 656 15.78 14.33 7.76
N LYS A 657 15.06 15.14 6.99
CA LYS A 657 13.86 15.87 7.42
C LYS A 657 12.70 15.55 6.50
N ALA A 658 11.81 14.68 6.95
CA ALA A 658 10.53 14.40 6.27
C ALA A 658 9.52 15.53 6.48
N PHE A 659 8.69 15.80 5.48
CA PHE A 659 7.60 16.77 5.54
C PHE A 659 6.47 16.38 4.57
N SER A 660 5.27 16.90 4.83
CA SER A 660 4.11 16.71 3.95
C SER A 660 3.82 18.01 3.21
N PHE A 661 3.58 17.94 1.90
CA PHE A 661 3.13 19.09 1.11
C PHE A 661 2.07 18.65 0.11
N LYS A 662 0.92 19.34 0.11
CA LYS A 662 -0.24 19.01 -0.75
C LYS A 662 -0.64 17.52 -0.71
N GLY A 663 -0.60 16.93 0.50
CA GLY A 663 -0.96 15.52 0.72
C GLY A 663 0.11 14.50 0.30
N THR A 664 1.27 14.94 -0.18
CA THR A 664 2.39 14.07 -0.57
C THR A 664 3.52 14.12 0.45
N GLN A 665 4.15 12.97 0.70
CA GLN A 665 5.32 12.85 1.57
C GLN A 665 6.61 13.13 0.81
N TYR A 666 7.39 14.08 1.33
CA TYR A 666 8.71 14.44 0.83
C TYR A 666 9.74 14.36 1.95
N ALA A 667 11.01 14.36 1.59
CA ALA A 667 12.08 14.61 2.54
C ALA A 667 13.23 15.38 1.90
N PHE A 668 13.95 16.12 2.75
CA PHE A 668 15.31 16.52 2.45
C PHE A 668 16.30 15.66 3.21
N ALA A 669 17.31 15.17 2.53
CA ALA A 669 18.44 14.49 3.15
C ALA A 669 19.74 15.14 2.68
N THR A 670 20.72 15.28 3.55
CA THR A 670 22.03 15.78 3.11
C THR A 670 22.83 14.66 2.49
N ALA A 671 23.59 14.95 1.45
CA ALA A 671 24.52 14.02 0.82
C ALA A 671 25.71 14.78 0.21
N TYR A 672 26.71 14.04 -0.22
CA TYR A 672 27.89 14.55 -0.90
C TYR A 672 28.03 13.93 -2.30
N ASP A 673 29.22 14.04 -2.90
CA ASP A 673 29.50 13.47 -4.20
C ASP A 673 29.85 11.97 -4.08
N PRO A 674 28.97 11.03 -4.49
CA PRO A 674 29.22 9.59 -4.39
C PRO A 674 30.33 9.10 -5.32
N ASN A 675 30.61 9.83 -6.42
CA ASN A 675 31.55 9.43 -7.46
C ASN A 675 32.94 10.03 -7.24
N ALA A 676 33.10 10.86 -6.22
CA ALA A 676 34.37 11.46 -5.87
C ALA A 676 35.32 10.43 -5.22
N THR A 677 36.63 10.64 -5.38
CA THR A 677 37.63 9.77 -4.73
C THR A 677 37.47 9.79 -3.19
N PRO A 678 38.00 8.82 -2.42
CA PRO A 678 37.91 8.85 -0.96
C PRO A 678 38.43 10.16 -0.32
N ALA A 679 39.41 10.80 -0.96
CA ALA A 679 39.95 12.10 -0.55
C ALA A 679 38.96 13.26 -0.79
N GLU A 680 37.97 13.09 -1.67
CA GLU A 680 37.09 14.14 -2.17
C GLU A 680 35.62 13.94 -1.81
N ARG A 681 35.23 12.73 -1.42
CA ARG A 681 33.84 12.32 -1.10
C ARG A 681 33.08 13.24 -0.15
N LEU A 682 33.75 13.98 0.74
CA LEU A 682 33.11 14.89 1.71
C LEU A 682 33.04 16.36 1.25
N ARG A 683 33.31 16.62 -0.03
CA ARG A 683 33.15 17.92 -0.68
C ARG A 683 31.76 18.03 -1.29
N ASN A 684 31.39 19.26 -1.64
CA ASN A 684 30.16 19.60 -2.35
C ASN A 684 28.91 19.06 -1.62
N GLY A 685 28.83 19.22 -0.31
CA GLY A 685 27.64 18.86 0.45
C GLY A 685 26.42 19.61 -0.05
N ARG A 686 25.26 18.96 -0.04
CA ARG A 686 24.00 19.50 -0.56
C ARG A 686 22.80 18.84 0.13
N ALA A 687 21.63 19.44 0.02
CA ALA A 687 20.36 18.82 0.36
C ALA A 687 19.74 18.19 -0.89
N ILE A 688 19.41 16.90 -0.82
CA ILE A 688 18.68 16.16 -1.85
C ILE A 688 17.20 16.15 -1.49
N LEU A 689 16.35 16.57 -2.41
CA LEU A 689 14.89 16.48 -2.29
C LEU A 689 14.43 15.12 -2.84
N VAL A 690 13.66 14.41 -2.02
CA VAL A 690 13.15 13.08 -2.30
C VAL A 690 11.62 13.07 -2.24
N ASP A 691 10.99 12.42 -3.21
CA ASP A 691 9.56 12.12 -3.26
C ASP A 691 9.33 10.67 -2.77
N ALA A 692 8.46 10.50 -1.77
CA ALA A 692 8.14 9.20 -1.18
C ALA A 692 6.65 8.84 -1.37
N THR A 693 6.04 9.27 -2.48
CA THR A 693 4.66 8.93 -2.86
C THR A 693 4.42 7.41 -2.84
N ASP A 694 5.37 6.63 -3.35
CA ASP A 694 5.32 5.16 -3.39
C ASP A 694 5.93 4.50 -2.13
N GLY A 695 6.26 5.30 -1.10
CA GLY A 695 6.90 4.85 0.14
C GLY A 695 8.41 5.08 0.16
N TRP A 696 9.01 5.04 1.36
CA TRP A 696 10.43 5.39 1.57
C TRP A 696 11.42 4.40 0.92
N ALA A 697 11.05 3.13 0.80
CA ALA A 697 11.86 2.10 0.14
C ALA A 697 11.89 2.26 -1.39
N ASP A 698 10.89 2.94 -1.96
CA ASP A 698 10.75 3.19 -3.40
C ASP A 698 10.91 4.68 -3.74
N ALA A 699 11.42 5.46 -2.80
CA ALA A 699 11.50 6.91 -2.92
C ALA A 699 12.40 7.34 -4.09
N ALA A 700 12.04 8.44 -4.73
CA ALA A 700 12.71 8.96 -5.92
C ALA A 700 13.38 10.31 -5.65
N LYS A 701 14.62 10.47 -6.13
CA LYS A 701 15.28 11.78 -6.17
C LYS A 701 14.55 12.70 -7.16
N ILE A 702 14.18 13.90 -6.71
CA ILE A 702 13.52 14.90 -7.56
C ILE A 702 14.21 16.27 -7.57
N GLY A 703 15.25 16.48 -6.75
CA GLY A 703 16.04 17.71 -6.79
C GLY A 703 17.29 17.69 -5.90
N GLU A 704 18.19 18.65 -6.09
CA GLU A 704 19.40 18.84 -5.29
C GLU A 704 19.74 20.34 -5.14
N TYR A 705 20.09 20.76 -3.92
CA TYR A 705 20.15 22.17 -3.53
C TYR A 705 21.32 22.47 -2.57
N PRO A 706 22.23 23.39 -2.93
CA PRO A 706 22.48 23.88 -4.29
C PRO A 706 22.91 22.71 -5.19
N SER A 707 22.54 22.73 -6.48
CA SER A 707 22.88 21.66 -7.42
C SER A 707 24.40 21.48 -7.60
N GLY A 708 25.16 22.57 -7.55
CA GLY A 708 26.62 22.55 -7.57
C GLY A 708 27.28 22.11 -6.24
N GLY A 709 26.52 21.92 -5.16
CA GLY A 709 27.03 21.72 -3.80
C GLY A 709 27.55 22.99 -3.12
N MET A 710 27.92 22.88 -1.85
CA MET A 710 28.20 24.04 -0.97
C MET A 710 29.68 24.43 -0.89
N GLY A 711 30.63 23.51 -1.10
CA GLY A 711 32.05 23.86 -0.95
C GLY A 711 33.05 22.76 -1.26
N THR A 712 34.34 23.09 -1.26
CA THR A 712 35.45 22.15 -1.52
C THR A 712 36.19 21.75 -0.25
N THR A 713 35.95 22.42 0.88
CA THR A 713 36.46 21.97 2.17
C THR A 713 35.69 20.74 2.64
N ARG A 714 36.42 19.71 3.07
CA ARG A 714 35.82 18.45 3.52
C ARG A 714 35.09 18.65 4.85
N ASN A 715 33.85 18.15 4.95
CA ASN A 715 33.16 18.06 6.23
C ASN A 715 33.53 16.75 6.95
N THR A 716 34.71 16.71 7.57
CA THR A 716 35.18 15.53 8.33
C THR A 716 34.45 15.33 9.66
N SER A 717 33.68 16.33 10.10
CA SER A 717 32.81 16.20 11.26
C SER A 717 31.50 15.47 10.94
N PHE A 718 31.15 15.38 9.66
CA PHE A 718 29.86 14.91 9.14
C PHE A 718 28.65 15.73 9.62
N SER A 719 28.84 16.77 10.44
CA SER A 719 27.74 17.59 10.96
C SER A 719 27.05 18.34 9.84
N THR A 720 25.76 18.08 9.67
CA THR A 720 24.89 18.81 8.74
C THR A 720 23.55 19.09 9.40
N SER A 721 22.82 20.06 8.86
CA SER A 721 21.48 20.38 9.34
C SER A 721 20.59 20.83 8.18
N VAL A 722 19.32 20.48 8.28
CA VAL A 722 18.26 20.86 7.36
C VAL A 722 17.05 21.24 8.18
N ALA A 723 16.57 22.45 7.98
CA ALA A 723 15.31 22.92 8.52
C ALA A 723 14.29 23.09 7.38
N VAL A 724 13.04 22.78 7.66
CA VAL A 724 11.93 22.87 6.69
C VAL A 724 10.73 23.53 7.38
N ALA A 725 10.13 24.51 6.73
CA ALA A 725 8.86 25.10 7.15
C ALA A 725 7.83 25.00 6.02
N VAL A 726 6.63 24.50 6.33
CA VAL A 726 5.55 24.30 5.35
C VAL A 726 4.45 25.32 5.60
N ASN A 727 4.11 26.11 4.59
CA ASN A 727 3.03 27.09 4.62
C ASN A 727 1.75 26.51 4.00
N GLY A 728 1.10 25.61 4.74
CA GLY A 728 -0.08 24.89 4.27
C GLY A 728 0.16 24.22 2.91
N THR A 729 -0.60 24.64 1.89
CA THR A 729 -0.41 24.20 0.50
C THR A 729 0.21 25.27 -0.41
N ALA A 730 0.52 26.44 0.14
CA ALA A 730 0.97 27.61 -0.62
C ALA A 730 2.47 27.60 -0.92
N GLY A 731 3.29 27.11 0.00
CA GLY A 731 4.74 27.08 -0.20
C GLY A 731 5.51 26.29 0.86
N VAL A 732 6.81 26.12 0.60
CA VAL A 732 7.76 25.41 1.46
C VAL A 732 9.06 26.20 1.51
N GLU A 733 9.63 26.32 2.70
CA GLU A 733 10.96 26.89 2.95
C GLU A 733 11.92 25.78 3.37
N MET A 734 13.16 25.84 2.89
CA MET A 734 14.22 24.91 3.27
C MET A 734 15.53 25.67 3.51
N TRP A 735 16.18 25.36 4.63
CA TRP A 735 17.53 25.82 4.93
C TRP A 735 18.44 24.61 5.04
N VAL A 736 19.64 24.71 4.48
CA VAL A 736 20.67 23.66 4.57
C VAL A 736 21.97 24.25 5.08
N LEU A 737 22.61 23.53 5.99
CA LEU A 737 23.91 23.84 6.58
C LEU A 737 24.80 22.61 6.45
N ILE A 738 26.00 22.81 5.90
CA ILE A 738 27.05 21.80 5.82
C ILE A 738 28.28 22.38 6.54
N HIS A 739 28.70 21.75 7.65
CA HIS A 739 29.85 22.23 8.42
C HIS A 739 31.11 22.33 7.54
N ASN A 740 31.94 23.35 7.80
CA ASN A 740 33.06 23.79 6.96
C ASN A 740 32.71 24.33 5.56
N GLN A 741 31.48 24.19 5.08
CA GLN A 741 31.11 24.62 3.73
C GLN A 741 30.12 25.79 3.73
N GLY A 742 29.26 25.93 4.75
CA GLY A 742 28.39 27.09 4.96
C GLY A 742 26.90 26.77 5.07
N ILE A 743 26.06 27.74 4.73
CA ILE A 743 24.61 27.72 4.95
C ILE A 743 23.85 28.41 3.79
N ALA A 744 22.67 27.93 3.43
CA ALA A 744 21.85 28.49 2.35
C ALA A 744 20.33 28.35 2.61
N TYR A 745 19.54 29.20 1.96
CA TYR A 745 18.07 29.23 2.01
C TYR A 745 17.44 29.11 0.62
N PHE A 746 16.40 28.29 0.54
CA PHE A 746 15.61 28.05 -0.64
C PHE A 746 14.11 28.08 -0.33
N LYS A 747 13.29 28.44 -1.32
CA LYS A 747 11.83 28.43 -1.21
C LYS A 747 11.12 27.87 -2.44
N HIS A 748 9.95 27.28 -2.22
CA HIS A 748 8.99 26.91 -3.23
C HIS A 748 7.66 27.65 -2.98
N GLY A 749 7.05 28.19 -4.02
CA GLY A 749 5.73 28.83 -3.93
C GLY A 749 5.69 30.09 -3.07
N VAL A 750 4.56 30.31 -2.40
CA VAL A 750 4.30 31.49 -1.54
C VAL A 750 4.58 31.13 -0.08
N VAL A 751 5.53 31.84 0.52
CA VAL A 751 5.99 31.65 1.90
C VAL A 751 5.56 32.85 2.76
N PRO A 752 5.31 32.66 4.06
CA PRO A 752 4.87 33.74 4.94
C PRO A 752 5.99 34.76 5.16
N THR A 753 5.65 36.00 5.49
CA THR A 753 6.63 36.97 6.01
C THR A 753 6.66 36.85 7.52
N TYR A 754 7.85 36.66 8.10
CA TYR A 754 8.00 36.65 9.56
C TYR A 754 8.37 38.04 10.08
N ASN A 755 7.64 38.51 11.09
CA ASN A 755 8.03 39.70 11.83
C ASN A 755 9.02 39.29 12.93
N VAL A 756 10.31 39.37 12.64
CA VAL A 756 11.39 38.94 13.54
C VAL A 756 12.13 40.09 14.20
N ASN A 757 11.55 41.30 14.15
CA ASN A 757 12.11 42.46 14.82
C ASN A 757 12.39 42.11 16.29
N PRO A 758 13.55 42.50 16.81
CA PRO A 758 13.91 42.15 18.17
C PRO A 758 12.89 42.77 19.14
N THR A 759 12.29 41.93 19.97
CA THR A 759 11.33 42.36 20.98
C THR A 759 12.02 43.37 21.91
N PRO A 760 11.38 44.50 22.25
CA PRO A 760 11.92 45.43 23.24
C PRO A 760 12.14 44.71 24.57
N THR A 761 13.33 44.79 25.15
CA THR A 761 13.64 44.18 26.46
C THR A 761 14.19 45.20 27.45
N ILE A 762 13.86 44.99 28.73
CA ILE A 762 14.45 45.67 29.89
C ILE A 762 14.79 44.58 30.92
N ASP A 763 16.07 44.43 31.24
CA ASP A 763 16.60 43.50 32.24
C ASP A 763 17.17 44.28 33.43
N VAL A 764 16.78 43.85 34.64
CA VAL A 764 17.18 44.44 35.93
C VAL A 764 17.49 43.33 36.93
N ALA A 765 18.50 43.52 37.80
CA ALA A 765 18.78 42.59 38.88
C ALA A 765 17.56 42.42 39.82
N SER A 766 17.24 41.18 40.21
CA SER A 766 15.98 40.84 40.87
C SER A 766 15.83 41.31 42.33
N SER A 767 16.93 41.64 43.02
CA SER A 767 16.90 42.27 44.35
C SER A 767 18.26 42.89 44.73
N LEU A 768 18.24 43.90 45.60
CA LEU A 768 19.40 44.47 46.29
C LEU A 768 19.08 44.60 47.78
N SER A 769 20.02 44.21 48.64
CA SER A 769 19.94 44.42 50.09
C SER A 769 20.88 45.55 50.53
N PHE A 770 20.53 46.23 51.62
CA PHE A 770 21.34 47.29 52.22
C PHE A 770 21.43 47.07 53.74
N GLU A 771 22.58 47.41 54.32
CA GLU A 771 22.76 47.58 55.76
C GLU A 771 23.36 48.98 55.98
N ALA A 772 22.72 49.81 56.83
CA ALA A 772 23.13 51.18 57.06
C ALA A 772 23.05 51.56 58.54
N VAL A 773 23.82 52.56 58.96
CA VAL A 773 23.78 53.16 60.30
C VAL A 773 22.89 54.41 60.27
N ILE A 774 22.16 54.69 61.35
CA ILE A 774 21.29 55.88 61.47
C ILE A 774 22.05 57.15 61.05
N ASN A 775 21.46 57.92 60.12
CA ASN A 775 22.00 59.15 59.53
C ASN A 775 23.26 59.01 58.64
N ASN A 776 23.61 57.80 58.19
CA ASN A 776 24.72 57.59 57.27
C ASN A 776 24.25 56.91 55.96
N SER A 777 24.41 57.60 54.83
CA SER A 777 23.94 57.11 53.53
C SER A 777 24.76 55.93 53.02
N GLN A 778 24.10 54.98 52.35
CA GLN A 778 24.73 53.91 51.60
C GLN A 778 24.31 53.99 50.13
N VAL A 779 25.24 53.71 49.21
CA VAL A 779 25.00 53.74 47.77
C VAL A 779 25.42 52.39 47.19
N ARG A 780 24.51 51.77 46.43
CA ARG A 780 24.80 50.58 45.62
C ARG A 780 24.31 50.82 44.19
N PRO A 781 25.14 50.56 43.17
CA PRO A 781 24.70 50.69 41.78
C PRO A 781 23.73 49.56 41.42
N LEU A 782 22.64 49.91 40.72
CA LEU A 782 21.75 48.96 40.06
C LEU A 782 21.95 49.11 38.55
N SER A 783 22.43 48.05 37.89
CA SER A 783 22.55 48.04 36.43
C SER A 783 21.20 47.67 35.80
N VAL A 784 20.73 48.52 34.90
CA VAL A 784 19.59 48.26 34.00
C VAL A 784 20.15 48.14 32.60
N SER A 785 19.90 47.02 31.93
CA SER A 785 20.23 46.84 30.52
C SER A 785 18.94 46.77 29.70
N ALA A 786 18.88 47.48 28.58
CA ALA A 786 17.75 47.42 27.68
C ALA A 786 18.20 47.29 26.24
N SER A 787 17.32 46.73 25.41
CA SER A 787 17.55 46.63 23.98
C SER A 787 16.28 46.91 23.20
N ASN A 788 16.43 47.52 22.02
CA ASN A 788 15.35 47.68 21.04
C ASN A 788 14.13 48.46 21.56
N LEU A 789 14.34 49.37 22.51
CA LEU A 789 13.31 50.31 22.98
C LEU A 789 13.13 51.44 21.96
N THR A 790 11.90 51.91 21.80
CA THR A 790 11.57 53.09 20.98
C THR A 790 11.42 54.37 21.81
N ALA A 791 11.67 54.29 23.13
CA ALA A 791 11.58 55.40 24.08
C ALA A 791 12.52 55.17 25.29
N ASP A 792 12.78 56.23 26.07
CA ASP A 792 13.63 56.20 27.26
C ASP A 792 13.01 55.35 28.40
N ILE A 793 13.88 54.75 29.24
CA ILE A 793 13.46 54.02 30.44
C ILE A 793 13.07 55.01 31.54
N SER A 794 11.83 54.95 31.98
CA SER A 794 11.35 55.73 33.15
C SER A 794 11.50 54.91 34.43
N LEU A 795 12.14 55.48 35.46
CA LEU A 795 12.33 54.86 36.77
C LEU A 795 11.42 55.50 37.81
N ALA A 796 10.77 54.68 38.64
CA ALA A 796 9.97 55.14 39.78
C ALA A 796 10.30 54.30 41.02
N LEU A 797 10.51 54.95 42.17
CA LEU A 797 10.63 54.29 43.46
C LEU A 797 9.26 54.23 44.15
N SER A 798 8.92 53.09 44.76
CA SER A 798 7.71 52.93 45.56
C SER A 798 7.92 51.94 46.72
N GLY A 799 7.07 52.00 47.74
CA GLY A 799 7.15 51.16 48.94
C GLY A 799 7.16 51.97 50.23
N THR A 800 6.91 51.32 51.37
CA THR A 800 6.75 51.96 52.71
C THR A 800 7.93 52.84 53.11
N ASN A 801 9.12 52.57 52.57
CA ASN A 801 10.38 53.23 52.90
C ASN A 801 11.06 53.90 51.70
N ALA A 802 10.38 54.03 50.56
CA ALA A 802 10.89 54.83 49.46
C ALA A 802 10.91 56.31 49.92
N ASN A 803 12.11 56.89 50.09
CA ASN A 803 12.44 58.24 50.64
C ASN A 803 13.05 58.30 52.06
N LEU A 804 13.54 57.18 52.63
CA LEU A 804 14.36 57.20 53.85
C LEU A 804 15.80 57.63 53.61
#